data_AF-A0A2E6XXZ8-F1
#
_entry.id   AF-A0A2E6XXZ8-F1
#
_cell.length_a   1.000
_cell.length_b   1.000
_cell.length_c   1.000
_cell.angle_alpha   90.00
_cell.angle_beta   90.00
_cell.angle_gamma   90.00
#
_symmetry.space_group_name_H-M   'P 1'
#
loop_
_entity.id
_entity.type
_entity.pdbx_description
1 polymer ?
#
loop_
_entity_poly.entity_id
_entity_poly.type
_entity_poly.pdbx_seq_one_letter_code
_entity_poly.pdbx_strand_id
1 'polypeptide(L)'
;MVLGTVAGFWEEIGLRALPIAGVLLLTRNSKKQRYWFIAIFIIQALLFGAAHANYPQQPAYYRIVEVFAGSIGFAFLYYFFGFLPGIIAHAVYDVVLFLLPIFTSQLLLQKILGMIGIGIPLWVVLIRRLQKGRFSVVPVSSYNKSWKPQNIVAETKKFVREQGSAIPSYIKNYAYVFGCIGLLLFGFSQEFYFDTPPVVITKQQAEHIAHESIQKRFQDIGSDWKIVVKFLEEVDTVGNKFIYQTYGQKIYKELQNSYVQVPYYSVRYVKFSGSVEQRAEEYGVWIAPTGKVLNTWHKLPEEQPGKDISESQAQAIAYRFIQQTYDISQKEFELVSSESVKHESRRDWEIIVKDTAHYTLDKGQARIMVHIGGDKVVGSMRYVYPPEDWTRQEQDRLTKQMLFKRLCYFIMLFLLLCFAMLALKKIGLQKSHIKLLGLFVASFVVLKLITLGNRWSELLFAMNTSESLVNQLSRLVLSYIVSGIGGGLLLGSMIIFAFMLGKQGIRKDLMGLIPCGMSLGAGVVGAMSFVANFNVQLVPKIPMYHFMNFEIPVLGILTSFFVAEILWTIIFIVALWNIARCYQSEWLQILLFVVGGLSAVGSSLGYVLVWQYFIASILWGVIWYVIYRYVYNYNVELLLISIVFSQILNLIPSAWYHAYPMIWVHASLASIIILLFVIWVSNKLQTTR
;
A
#
# COMPACT_ATOMS: atom_id res chain seq x y z
N MET A 1 -24.41 10.36 -6.36
CA MET A 1 -24.18 10.08 -7.80
C MET A 1 -22.70 9.90 -8.12
N VAL A 2 -21.84 10.89 -7.90
CA VAL A 2 -20.38 10.78 -8.22
C VAL A 2 -19.75 9.51 -7.64
N LEU A 3 -19.98 9.20 -6.35
CA LEU A 3 -19.43 7.98 -5.72
C LEU A 3 -19.90 6.69 -6.40
N GLY A 4 -21.20 6.53 -6.65
CA GLY A 4 -21.75 5.35 -7.33
C GLY A 4 -21.32 5.25 -8.80
N THR A 5 -21.15 6.39 -9.50
CA THR A 5 -20.61 6.38 -10.88
C THR A 5 -19.14 5.99 -10.91
N VAL A 6 -18.35 6.45 -9.94
CA VAL A 6 -16.94 6.07 -9.81
C VAL A 6 -16.84 4.57 -9.50
N ALA A 7 -17.57 4.08 -8.48
CA ALA A 7 -17.60 2.66 -8.13
C ALA A 7 -18.05 1.78 -9.31
N GLY A 8 -19.22 2.07 -9.88
CA GLY A 8 -19.75 1.35 -11.04
C GLY A 8 -18.83 1.39 -12.25
N PHE A 9 -18.16 2.51 -12.54
CA PHE A 9 -17.19 2.57 -13.65
C PHE A 9 -16.03 1.60 -13.42
N TRP A 10 -15.41 1.63 -12.25
CA TRP A 10 -14.22 0.84 -11.97
C TRP A 10 -14.52 -0.65 -11.80
N GLU A 11 -15.59 -1.01 -11.10
CA GLU A 11 -15.98 -2.40 -10.88
C GLU A 11 -16.40 -3.09 -12.18
N GLU A 12 -17.15 -2.38 -13.03
CA GLU A 12 -17.50 -2.90 -14.36
C GLU A 12 -16.28 -3.08 -15.27
N ILE A 13 -15.27 -2.20 -15.19
CA ILE A 13 -14.00 -2.41 -15.92
C ILE A 13 -13.27 -3.64 -15.41
N GLY A 14 -13.04 -3.69 -14.10
CA GLY A 14 -12.18 -4.69 -13.47
C GLY A 14 -12.74 -6.10 -13.56
N LEU A 15 -14.06 -6.24 -13.47
CA LEU A 15 -14.72 -7.56 -13.37
C LEU A 15 -15.45 -7.97 -14.64
N ARG A 16 -15.89 -7.04 -15.50
CA ARG A 16 -16.64 -7.38 -16.73
C ARG A 16 -15.82 -7.08 -17.96
N ALA A 17 -15.48 -5.81 -18.18
CA ALA A 17 -14.85 -5.40 -19.43
C ALA A 17 -13.50 -6.09 -19.67
N LEU A 18 -12.55 -5.97 -18.75
CA LEU A 18 -11.22 -6.55 -18.91
C LEU A 18 -11.25 -8.10 -18.90
N PRO A 19 -11.92 -8.78 -17.96
CA PRO A 19 -11.89 -10.25 -17.94
C PRO A 19 -12.60 -10.88 -19.12
N ILE A 20 -13.83 -10.44 -19.44
CA ILE A 20 -14.63 -11.03 -20.52
C ILE A 20 -14.01 -10.70 -21.88
N ALA A 21 -13.66 -9.43 -22.15
CA ALA A 21 -13.00 -9.08 -23.41
C ALA A 21 -11.61 -9.71 -23.52
N GLY A 22 -10.84 -9.72 -22.44
CA GLY A 22 -9.51 -10.32 -22.39
C GLY A 22 -9.53 -11.79 -22.76
N VAL A 23 -10.43 -12.58 -22.16
CA VAL A 23 -10.59 -13.99 -22.50
C VAL A 23 -11.04 -14.18 -23.94
N LEU A 24 -12.03 -13.41 -24.42
CA LEU A 24 -12.49 -13.51 -25.81
C LEU A 24 -11.38 -13.15 -26.81
N LEU A 25 -10.52 -12.18 -26.49
CA LEU A 25 -9.37 -11.78 -27.31
C LEU A 25 -8.28 -12.86 -27.31
N LEU A 26 -7.91 -13.39 -26.14
CA LEU A 26 -6.87 -14.41 -25.99
C LEU A 26 -7.28 -15.75 -26.63
N THR A 27 -8.59 -16.04 -26.64
CA THR A 27 -9.13 -17.30 -27.15
C THR A 27 -9.78 -17.18 -28.52
N ARG A 28 -9.67 -16.03 -29.20
CA ARG A 28 -10.31 -15.76 -30.51
C ARG A 28 -10.07 -16.84 -31.57
N ASN A 29 -8.89 -17.45 -31.56
CA ASN A 29 -8.49 -18.47 -32.53
C ASN A 29 -8.55 -19.90 -31.94
N SER A 30 -9.08 -20.06 -30.73
CA SER A 30 -9.16 -21.34 -30.03
C SER A 30 -10.50 -22.00 -30.29
N LYS A 31 -10.48 -23.30 -30.62
CA LYS A 31 -11.71 -24.14 -30.70
C LYS A 31 -12.47 -24.20 -29.37
N LYS A 32 -11.83 -23.83 -28.25
CA LYS A 32 -12.42 -23.84 -26.90
C LYS A 32 -12.92 -22.47 -26.42
N GLN A 33 -13.03 -21.46 -27.30
CA GLN A 33 -13.44 -20.10 -26.93
C GLN A 33 -14.75 -20.07 -26.12
N ARG A 34 -15.75 -20.87 -26.50
CA ARG A 34 -17.04 -20.95 -25.80
C ARG A 34 -16.90 -21.42 -24.35
N TYR A 35 -16.06 -22.42 -24.08
CA TYR A 35 -15.83 -22.92 -22.72
C TYR A 35 -15.14 -21.87 -21.86
N TRP A 36 -14.14 -21.19 -22.40
CA TRP A 36 -13.44 -20.11 -21.70
C TRP A 36 -14.34 -18.91 -21.44
N PHE A 37 -15.22 -18.57 -22.39
CA PHE A 37 -16.23 -17.54 -22.21
C PHE A 37 -17.17 -17.89 -21.05
N ILE A 38 -17.75 -19.10 -21.03
CA ILE A 38 -18.64 -19.52 -19.94
C ILE A 38 -17.91 -19.52 -18.60
N ALA A 39 -16.68 -20.03 -18.57
CA ALA A 39 -15.85 -20.06 -17.37
C ALA A 39 -15.61 -18.64 -16.82
N ILE A 40 -15.16 -17.70 -17.65
CA ILE A 40 -14.90 -16.34 -17.17
C ILE A 40 -16.18 -15.61 -16.76
N PHE A 41 -17.30 -15.88 -17.43
CA PHE A 41 -18.60 -15.30 -17.12
C PHE A 41 -19.09 -15.71 -15.73
N ILE A 42 -18.83 -16.95 -15.31
CA ILE A 42 -19.13 -17.46 -13.96
C ILE A 42 -18.08 -16.97 -12.94
N ILE A 43 -16.79 -17.08 -13.27
CA ILE A 43 -15.70 -16.72 -12.37
C ILE A 43 -15.78 -15.24 -11.97
N GLN A 44 -16.02 -14.33 -12.92
CA GLN A 44 -16.16 -12.91 -12.57
C GLN A 44 -17.33 -12.65 -11.63
N ALA A 45 -18.43 -13.41 -11.76
CA ALA A 45 -19.58 -13.26 -10.89
C ALA A 45 -19.31 -13.75 -9.47
N LEU A 46 -18.60 -14.88 -9.34
CA LEU A 46 -18.14 -15.38 -8.05
C LEU A 46 -17.15 -14.41 -7.39
N LEU A 47 -16.20 -13.85 -8.15
CA LEU A 47 -15.23 -12.89 -7.64
C LEU A 47 -15.92 -11.60 -7.16
N PHE A 48 -16.93 -11.12 -7.89
CA PHE A 48 -17.72 -9.97 -7.47
C PHE A 48 -18.46 -10.24 -6.16
N GLY A 49 -19.14 -11.39 -6.04
CA GLY A 49 -19.81 -11.78 -4.80
C GLY A 49 -18.85 -11.96 -3.63
N ALA A 50 -17.69 -12.60 -3.87
CA ALA A 50 -16.65 -12.80 -2.88
C ALA A 50 -16.03 -11.49 -2.38
N ALA A 51 -15.91 -10.48 -3.23
CA ALA A 51 -15.43 -9.15 -2.84
C ALA A 51 -16.35 -8.46 -1.80
N HIS A 52 -17.59 -8.93 -1.67
CA HIS A 52 -18.58 -8.44 -0.70
C HIS A 52 -18.75 -9.40 0.49
N ALA A 53 -17.97 -10.47 0.59
CA ALA A 53 -18.11 -11.45 1.68
C ALA A 53 -17.65 -10.94 3.05
N ASN A 54 -17.04 -9.74 3.11
CA ASN A 54 -16.59 -9.09 4.33
C ASN A 54 -17.70 -8.31 5.06
N TYR A 55 -18.89 -8.19 4.48
CA TYR A 55 -20.02 -7.59 5.17
C TYR A 55 -20.56 -8.54 6.26
N PRO A 56 -20.97 -8.02 7.43
CA PRO A 56 -21.58 -8.84 8.47
C PRO A 56 -22.86 -9.51 7.94
N GLN A 57 -22.87 -10.84 7.87
CA GLN A 57 -23.98 -11.62 7.32
C GLN A 57 -23.98 -13.05 7.86
N GLN A 58 -25.15 -13.68 7.86
CA GLN A 58 -25.33 -15.08 8.21
C GLN A 58 -26.24 -15.77 7.19
N PRO A 59 -25.84 -16.92 6.60
CA PRO A 59 -24.53 -17.57 6.72
C PRO A 59 -23.42 -16.75 6.01
N ALA A 60 -22.16 -17.00 6.36
CA ALA A 60 -21.00 -16.23 5.87
C ALA A 60 -20.88 -16.14 4.33
N TYR A 61 -21.44 -17.10 3.58
CA TYR A 61 -21.42 -17.11 2.11
C TYR A 61 -22.63 -16.41 1.46
N TYR A 62 -23.61 -15.94 2.22
CA TYR A 62 -24.90 -15.46 1.70
C TYR A 62 -24.72 -14.37 0.63
N ARG A 63 -23.87 -13.38 0.87
CA ARG A 63 -23.63 -12.28 -0.08
C ARG A 63 -22.97 -12.72 -1.37
N ILE A 64 -22.18 -13.78 -1.32
CA ILE A 64 -21.61 -14.38 -2.53
C ILE A 64 -22.76 -14.86 -3.42
N VAL A 65 -23.74 -15.55 -2.83
CA VAL A 65 -24.91 -16.09 -3.56
C VAL A 65 -25.86 -14.98 -4.01
N GLU A 66 -26.19 -14.04 -3.12
CA GLU A 66 -27.10 -12.92 -3.38
C GLU A 66 -26.61 -12.07 -4.56
N VAL A 67 -25.33 -11.66 -4.50
CA VAL A 67 -24.75 -10.73 -5.48
C VAL A 67 -24.35 -11.44 -6.77
N PHE A 68 -24.14 -12.77 -6.75
CA PHE A 68 -23.80 -13.55 -7.94
C PHE A 68 -24.83 -13.37 -9.06
N ALA A 69 -26.14 -13.45 -8.75
CA ALA A 69 -27.19 -13.32 -9.75
C ALA A 69 -27.21 -11.90 -10.38
N GLY A 70 -27.08 -10.86 -9.55
CA GLY A 70 -26.97 -9.48 -10.04
C GLY A 70 -25.74 -9.28 -10.94
N SER A 71 -24.60 -9.88 -10.56
CA SER A 71 -23.36 -9.85 -11.33
C SER A 71 -23.48 -10.47 -12.72
N ILE A 72 -24.20 -11.61 -12.80
CA ILE A 72 -24.52 -12.27 -14.07
C ILE A 72 -25.37 -11.34 -14.94
N GLY A 73 -26.36 -10.64 -14.35
CA GLY A 73 -27.15 -9.62 -15.02
C GLY A 73 -26.29 -8.48 -15.61
N PHE A 74 -25.36 -7.92 -14.83
CA PHE A 74 -24.44 -6.88 -15.31
C PHE A 74 -23.51 -7.40 -16.42
N ALA A 75 -23.02 -8.65 -16.31
CA ALA A 75 -22.21 -9.25 -17.36
C ALA A 75 -22.98 -9.47 -18.67
N PHE A 76 -24.28 -9.78 -18.60
CA PHE A 76 -25.15 -9.83 -19.78
C PHE A 76 -25.35 -8.45 -20.39
N LEU A 77 -25.58 -7.43 -19.56
CA LEU A 77 -25.70 -6.05 -20.03
C LEU A 77 -24.43 -5.62 -20.79
N TYR A 78 -23.26 -5.93 -20.24
CA TYR A 78 -21.98 -5.70 -20.89
C TYR A 78 -21.86 -6.45 -22.23
N TYR A 79 -22.14 -7.75 -22.24
CA TYR A 79 -21.99 -8.58 -23.44
C TYR A 79 -22.90 -8.14 -24.59
N PHE A 80 -24.16 -7.81 -24.31
CA PHE A 80 -25.14 -7.47 -25.34
C PHE A 80 -25.13 -5.99 -25.73
N PHE A 81 -25.02 -5.08 -24.75
CA PHE A 81 -25.22 -3.65 -24.95
C PHE A 81 -23.94 -2.82 -24.80
N GLY A 82 -22.83 -3.47 -24.42
CA GLY A 82 -21.53 -2.83 -24.25
C GLY A 82 -21.38 -2.19 -22.87
N PHE A 83 -20.34 -1.39 -22.76
CA PHE A 83 -19.81 -0.97 -21.47
C PHE A 83 -20.68 0.06 -20.73
N LEU A 84 -21.20 1.06 -21.44
CA LEU A 84 -21.92 2.19 -20.85
C LEU A 84 -23.21 1.79 -20.10
N PRO A 85 -24.09 0.90 -20.63
CA PRO A 85 -25.28 0.47 -19.91
C PRO A 85 -25.00 -0.25 -18.60
N GLY A 86 -23.94 -1.07 -18.54
CA GLY A 86 -23.52 -1.74 -17.30
C GLY A 86 -23.11 -0.74 -16.22
N ILE A 87 -22.29 0.26 -16.57
CA ILE A 87 -21.86 1.32 -15.64
C ILE A 87 -23.06 2.10 -15.11
N ILE A 88 -23.99 2.50 -16.00
CA ILE A 88 -25.17 3.26 -15.62
C ILE A 88 -26.05 2.43 -14.68
N ALA A 89 -26.31 1.16 -15.01
CA ALA A 89 -27.14 0.29 -14.20
C ALA A 89 -26.53 0.07 -12.80
N HIS A 90 -25.22 -0.18 -12.73
CA HIS A 90 -24.49 -0.32 -11.49
C HIS A 90 -24.52 0.98 -10.67
N ALA A 91 -24.19 2.12 -11.29
CA ALA A 91 -24.19 3.41 -10.62
C ALA A 91 -25.59 3.79 -10.07
N VAL A 92 -26.66 3.47 -10.80
CA VAL A 92 -28.03 3.67 -10.32
C VAL A 92 -28.34 2.74 -9.15
N TYR A 93 -27.95 1.47 -9.24
CA TYR A 93 -28.11 0.51 -8.15
C TYR A 93 -27.45 1.00 -6.85
N ASP A 94 -26.20 1.45 -6.92
CA ASP A 94 -25.48 2.01 -5.77
C ASP A 94 -26.15 3.25 -5.20
N VAL A 95 -26.58 4.17 -6.09
CA VAL A 95 -27.27 5.39 -5.66
C VAL A 95 -28.57 5.05 -4.94
N VAL A 96 -29.33 4.04 -5.41
CA VAL A 96 -30.53 3.57 -4.71
C VAL A 96 -30.17 3.05 -3.32
N LEU A 97 -29.14 2.21 -3.20
CA LEU A 97 -28.70 1.66 -1.91
C LEU A 97 -28.26 2.76 -0.94
N PHE A 98 -27.46 3.74 -1.39
CA PHE A 98 -27.01 4.86 -0.56
C PHE A 98 -28.14 5.79 -0.13
N LEU A 99 -29.23 5.84 -0.89
CA LEU A 99 -30.39 6.66 -0.55
C LEU A 99 -31.35 5.96 0.42
N LEU A 100 -31.23 4.65 0.67
CA LEU A 100 -32.15 3.93 1.58
C LEU A 100 -32.29 4.59 2.96
N PRO A 101 -31.21 5.00 3.67
CA PRO A 101 -31.35 5.69 4.96
C PRO A 101 -31.99 7.09 4.84
N ILE A 102 -31.81 7.76 3.70
CA ILE A 102 -32.44 9.06 3.43
C ILE A 102 -33.95 8.88 3.24
N PHE A 103 -34.38 7.81 2.54
CA PHE A 103 -35.80 7.52 2.34
C PHE A 103 -36.55 7.17 3.64
N THR A 104 -35.87 6.61 4.64
CA THR A 104 -36.43 6.34 5.97
C THR A 104 -36.38 7.53 6.93
N SER A 105 -35.63 8.59 6.60
CA SER A 105 -35.54 9.83 7.40
C SER A 105 -36.70 10.81 7.15
N GLN A 106 -36.76 11.92 7.90
CA GLN A 106 -37.73 13.02 7.68
C GLN A 106 -37.27 14.05 6.61
N LEU A 107 -36.17 13.79 5.91
CA LEU A 107 -35.50 14.73 5.01
C LEU A 107 -36.15 14.80 3.62
N LEU A 108 -37.29 15.49 3.49
CA LEU A 108 -38.08 15.56 2.24
C LEU A 108 -37.29 16.10 1.03
N LEU A 109 -36.53 17.18 1.22
CA LEU A 109 -35.74 17.77 0.13
C LEU A 109 -34.71 16.78 -0.43
N GLN A 110 -34.00 16.07 0.45
CA GLN A 110 -33.00 15.08 0.09
C GLN A 110 -33.62 13.87 -0.62
N LYS A 111 -34.84 13.45 -0.24
CA LYS A 111 -35.60 12.42 -0.96
C LYS A 111 -35.93 12.85 -2.39
N ILE A 112 -36.42 14.08 -2.57
CA ILE A 112 -36.75 14.64 -3.89
C ILE A 112 -35.48 14.72 -4.75
N LEU A 113 -34.40 15.29 -4.22
CA LEU A 113 -33.12 15.38 -4.91
C LEU A 113 -32.55 13.99 -5.25
N GLY A 114 -32.71 13.02 -4.35
CA GLY A 114 -32.33 11.62 -4.57
C GLY A 114 -33.10 10.99 -5.74
N MET A 115 -34.42 11.17 -5.78
CA MET A 115 -35.28 10.69 -6.88
C MET A 115 -34.91 11.33 -8.22
N ILE A 116 -34.68 12.65 -8.24
CA ILE A 116 -34.21 13.36 -9.44
C ILE A 116 -32.87 12.75 -9.90
N GLY A 117 -31.95 12.53 -8.96
CA GLY A 117 -30.65 11.92 -9.20
C GLY A 117 -30.72 10.52 -9.81
N ILE A 118 -31.53 9.62 -9.23
CA ILE A 118 -31.78 8.27 -9.78
C ILE A 118 -32.34 8.36 -11.20
N GLY A 119 -33.22 9.32 -11.46
CA GLY A 119 -33.88 9.49 -12.75
C GLY A 119 -33.01 10.07 -13.87
N ILE A 120 -31.81 10.60 -13.61
CA ILE A 120 -30.97 11.29 -14.62
C ILE A 120 -30.79 10.47 -15.92
N PRO A 121 -30.43 9.17 -15.88
CA PRO A 121 -30.29 8.39 -17.12
C PRO A 121 -31.58 8.34 -17.94
N LEU A 122 -32.72 8.21 -17.25
CA LEU A 122 -34.04 8.24 -17.88
C LEU A 122 -34.37 9.63 -18.42
N TRP A 123 -34.10 10.70 -17.67
CA TRP A 123 -34.31 12.07 -18.12
C TRP A 123 -33.53 12.39 -19.38
N VAL A 124 -32.28 11.94 -19.49
CA VAL A 124 -31.47 12.11 -20.71
C VAL A 124 -32.18 11.46 -21.90
N VAL A 125 -32.68 10.23 -21.76
CA VAL A 125 -33.40 9.53 -22.83
C VAL A 125 -34.70 10.25 -23.19
N LEU A 126 -35.48 10.67 -22.19
CA LEU A 126 -36.77 11.37 -22.37
C LEU A 126 -36.57 12.75 -23.02
N ILE A 127 -35.59 13.55 -22.58
CA ILE A 127 -35.27 14.84 -23.18
C ILE A 127 -34.88 14.66 -24.65
N ARG A 128 -34.02 13.68 -24.96
CA ARG A 128 -33.63 13.38 -26.34
C ARG A 128 -34.82 12.89 -27.17
N ARG A 129 -35.75 12.15 -26.56
CA ARG A 129 -36.99 11.69 -27.19
C ARG A 129 -37.95 12.85 -27.47
N LEU A 130 -38.08 13.80 -26.55
CA LEU A 130 -38.89 15.01 -26.74
C LEU A 130 -38.30 15.88 -27.85
N GLN A 131 -36.98 16.12 -27.83
CA GLN A 131 -36.28 16.89 -28.88
C GLN A 131 -36.44 16.28 -30.28
N LYS A 132 -36.49 14.95 -30.39
CA LYS A 132 -36.60 14.26 -31.70
C LYS A 132 -38.04 13.95 -32.13
N GLY A 133 -39.05 14.11 -31.28
CA GLY A 133 -40.46 13.83 -31.61
C GLY A 133 -40.81 12.36 -31.88
N ARG A 134 -39.84 11.46 -32.09
CA ARG A 134 -40.03 10.00 -32.28
C ARG A 134 -38.95 9.14 -31.61
N PHE A 135 -39.26 7.87 -31.34
CA PHE A 135 -38.23 6.88 -31.02
C PHE A 135 -37.46 6.56 -32.30
N SER A 136 -36.14 6.72 -32.27
CA SER A 136 -35.27 6.33 -33.38
C SER A 136 -34.89 4.86 -33.24
N VAL A 137 -35.09 4.09 -34.31
CA VAL A 137 -34.51 2.74 -34.39
C VAL A 137 -32.99 2.89 -34.40
N VAL A 138 -32.32 2.21 -33.46
CA VAL A 138 -30.86 2.18 -33.41
C VAL A 138 -30.37 1.44 -34.66
N PRO A 139 -29.55 2.09 -35.53
CA PRO A 139 -29.02 1.45 -36.72
C PRO A 139 -28.29 0.15 -36.37
N VAL A 140 -28.34 -0.86 -37.24
CA VAL A 140 -27.62 -2.12 -37.01
C VAL A 140 -26.12 -1.88 -36.78
N SER A 141 -25.56 -0.86 -37.42
CA SER A 141 -24.17 -0.40 -37.29
C SER A 141 -23.78 0.13 -35.90
N SER A 142 -24.74 0.41 -35.04
CA SER A 142 -24.50 0.90 -33.68
C SER A 142 -24.46 -0.21 -32.63
N TYR A 143 -24.80 -1.45 -32.98
CA TYR A 143 -24.70 -2.60 -32.07
C TYR A 143 -23.29 -3.19 -32.09
N ASN A 144 -22.82 -3.72 -30.96
CA ASN A 144 -21.53 -4.39 -30.85
C ASN A 144 -21.34 -5.52 -31.89
N LYS A 145 -22.42 -6.23 -32.26
CA LYS A 145 -22.40 -7.30 -33.28
C LYS A 145 -21.97 -6.82 -34.68
N SER A 146 -22.16 -5.53 -34.97
CA SER A 146 -21.82 -4.93 -36.26
C SER A 146 -20.38 -4.40 -36.30
N TRP A 147 -19.73 -4.33 -35.13
CA TRP A 147 -18.33 -3.95 -35.05
C TRP A 147 -17.48 -5.03 -35.73
N LYS A 148 -16.80 -4.65 -36.81
CA LYS A 148 -15.74 -5.44 -37.41
C LYS A 148 -14.42 -4.82 -36.98
N PRO A 149 -13.42 -5.63 -36.59
CA PRO A 149 -12.09 -5.09 -36.35
C PRO A 149 -11.64 -4.39 -37.63
N GLN A 150 -11.44 -3.07 -37.56
CA GLN A 150 -10.74 -2.39 -38.64
C GLN A 150 -9.38 -3.05 -38.76
N ASN A 151 -9.05 -3.52 -39.98
CA ASN A 151 -7.67 -3.82 -40.33
C ASN A 151 -6.96 -2.46 -40.40
N ILE A 152 -6.63 -1.90 -39.24
CA ILE A 152 -5.63 -0.87 -39.14
C ILE A 152 -4.33 -1.60 -39.45
N VAL A 153 -4.01 -1.71 -40.75
CA VAL A 153 -2.62 -1.85 -41.17
C VAL A 153 -2.01 -0.53 -40.73
N ALA A 154 -1.51 -0.49 -39.50
CA ALA A 154 -0.70 0.62 -39.08
C ALA A 154 0.46 0.62 -40.06
N GLU A 155 0.48 1.57 -41.00
CA GLU A 155 1.66 1.90 -41.76
C GLU A 155 2.72 2.24 -40.72
N THR A 156 3.49 1.23 -40.39
CA THR A 156 4.52 1.30 -39.37
C THR A 156 5.68 1.97 -40.08
N LYS A 157 5.62 3.30 -40.25
CA LYS A 157 6.84 4.05 -40.52
C LYS A 157 7.73 3.81 -39.31
N LYS A 158 8.71 2.92 -39.52
CA LYS A 158 9.70 2.53 -38.53
C LYS A 158 10.54 3.76 -38.22
N PHE A 159 10.19 4.51 -37.18
CA PHE A 159 11.23 5.29 -36.48
C PHE A 159 11.96 4.34 -35.53
N VAL A 160 12.62 3.33 -36.12
CA VAL A 160 13.39 2.35 -35.39
C VAL A 160 14.83 2.87 -35.41
N ARG A 161 15.26 3.54 -34.34
CA ARG A 161 16.68 3.42 -33.97
C ARG A 161 16.94 1.94 -33.73
N GLU A 162 17.95 1.38 -34.38
CA GLU A 162 18.23 -0.06 -34.26
C GLU A 162 18.55 -0.39 -32.80
N GLN A 163 17.63 -1.12 -32.16
CA GLN A 163 17.83 -1.67 -30.82
C GLN A 163 19.07 -2.59 -30.88
N GLY A 164 20.01 -2.42 -29.96
CA GLY A 164 21.31 -3.10 -30.02
C GLY A 164 22.43 -2.38 -30.77
N SER A 165 22.20 -1.17 -31.29
CA SER A 165 23.27 -0.28 -31.74
C SER A 165 24.11 0.25 -30.57
N ALA A 166 25.30 0.77 -30.86
CA ALA A 166 26.19 1.29 -29.82
C ALA A 166 25.56 2.54 -29.24
N ILE A 167 25.48 2.65 -27.92
CA ILE A 167 25.15 3.95 -27.31
C ILE A 167 26.27 4.91 -27.72
N PRO A 168 25.98 6.00 -28.45
CA PRO A 168 26.98 6.97 -28.84
C PRO A 168 27.69 7.54 -27.61
N SER A 169 29.00 7.79 -27.72
CA SER A 169 29.82 8.24 -26.58
C SER A 169 29.29 9.53 -25.95
N TYR A 170 28.73 10.46 -26.73
CA TYR A 170 28.13 11.68 -26.19
C TYR A 170 26.90 11.40 -25.30
N ILE A 171 26.10 10.37 -25.60
CA ILE A 171 24.97 9.96 -24.75
C ILE A 171 25.47 9.34 -23.45
N LYS A 172 26.54 8.53 -23.51
CA LYS A 172 27.20 8.01 -22.30
C LYS A 172 27.74 9.15 -21.44
N ASN A 173 28.39 10.14 -22.06
CA ASN A 173 28.90 11.32 -21.35
C ASN A 173 27.76 12.12 -20.69
N TYR A 174 26.63 12.32 -21.37
CA TYR A 174 25.47 12.95 -20.74
C TYR A 174 24.91 12.11 -19.58
N ALA A 175 24.88 10.78 -19.69
CA ALA A 175 24.48 9.91 -18.58
C ALA A 175 25.45 10.05 -17.40
N TYR A 176 26.76 10.09 -17.63
CA TYR A 176 27.78 10.31 -16.60
C TYR A 176 27.63 11.68 -15.94
N VAL A 177 27.46 12.76 -16.73
CA VAL A 177 27.21 14.11 -16.20
C VAL A 177 25.92 14.14 -15.37
N PHE A 178 24.85 13.51 -15.86
CA PHE A 178 23.59 13.39 -15.13
C PHE A 178 23.77 12.63 -13.80
N GLY A 179 24.58 11.56 -13.80
CA GLY A 179 24.92 10.84 -12.58
C GLY A 179 25.78 11.64 -11.60
N CYS A 180 26.79 12.36 -12.08
CA CYS A 180 27.62 13.24 -11.25
C CYS A 180 26.79 14.36 -10.61
N ILE A 181 25.95 15.05 -11.40
CA ILE A 181 24.99 16.04 -10.90
C ILE A 181 24.04 15.38 -9.90
N GLY A 182 23.55 14.17 -10.22
CA GLY A 182 22.71 13.37 -9.33
C GLY A 182 23.34 13.10 -7.97
N LEU A 183 24.58 12.63 -7.93
CA LEU A 183 25.31 12.39 -6.68
C LEU A 183 25.56 13.69 -5.89
N LEU A 184 25.86 14.79 -6.58
CA LEU A 184 26.00 16.11 -5.94
C LEU A 184 24.67 16.59 -5.33
N LEU A 185 23.58 16.51 -6.09
CA LEU A 185 22.24 16.85 -5.62
C LEU A 185 21.79 15.94 -4.48
N PHE A 186 22.10 14.64 -4.56
CA PHE A 186 21.85 13.69 -3.49
C PHE A 186 22.62 14.08 -2.23
N GLY A 187 23.95 14.30 -2.31
CA GLY A 187 24.74 14.68 -1.15
C GLY A 187 24.32 16.01 -0.51
N PHE A 188 23.86 16.98 -1.31
CA PHE A 188 23.41 18.29 -0.83
C PHE A 188 21.97 18.29 -0.28
N SER A 189 21.07 17.53 -0.90
CA SER A 189 19.63 17.58 -0.61
C SER A 189 19.15 16.45 0.28
N GLN A 190 19.88 15.34 0.31
CA GLN A 190 19.53 14.21 1.16
C GLN A 190 19.93 14.54 2.59
N GLU A 191 18.97 14.42 3.51
CA GLU A 191 19.26 14.54 4.92
C GLU A 191 19.79 13.22 5.48
N PHE A 192 20.90 13.33 6.23
CA PHE A 192 21.57 12.23 6.91
C PHE A 192 21.33 12.23 8.43
N TYR A 193 20.36 13.02 8.88
CA TYR A 193 19.86 13.05 10.25
C TYR A 193 18.36 12.69 10.26
N PHE A 194 17.90 12.16 11.38
CA PHE A 194 16.49 11.83 11.58
C PHE A 194 15.96 12.48 12.85
N ASP A 195 14.63 12.53 12.96
CA ASP A 195 13.95 13.14 14.10
C ASP A 195 13.80 12.17 15.28
N THR A 196 13.99 10.87 15.04
CA THR A 196 13.86 9.81 16.03
C THR A 196 15.21 9.22 16.46
N PRO A 197 15.35 8.79 17.72
CA PRO A 197 16.60 8.21 18.20
C PRO A 197 16.92 6.87 17.52
N PRO A 198 18.21 6.52 17.33
CA PRO A 198 18.60 5.21 16.84
C PRO A 198 18.21 4.12 17.85
N VAL A 199 18.01 2.91 17.33
CA VAL A 199 17.71 1.74 18.16
C VAL A 199 19.01 1.12 18.65
N VAL A 200 19.14 0.99 19.97
CA VAL A 200 20.34 0.45 20.63
C VAL A 200 20.15 -1.01 21.03
N ILE A 201 18.92 -1.39 21.36
CA ILE A 201 18.61 -2.75 21.81
C ILE A 201 18.18 -3.67 20.67
N THR A 202 18.42 -4.97 20.83
CA THR A 202 17.95 -6.02 19.91
C THR A 202 16.53 -6.49 20.25
N LYS A 203 15.91 -7.22 19.31
CA LYS A 203 14.61 -7.88 19.53
C LYS A 203 14.65 -8.82 20.75
N GLN A 204 15.73 -9.58 20.92
CA GLN A 204 15.90 -10.50 22.05
C GLN A 204 16.06 -9.76 23.39
N GLN A 205 16.77 -8.63 23.39
CA GLN A 205 16.86 -7.78 24.58
C GLN A 205 15.50 -7.17 24.95
N ALA A 206 14.71 -6.76 23.96
CA ALA A 206 13.34 -6.30 24.19
C ALA A 206 12.47 -7.40 24.81
N GLU A 207 12.57 -8.65 24.36
CA GLU A 207 11.86 -9.79 24.95
C GLU A 207 12.26 -10.02 26.41
N HIS A 208 13.55 -9.93 26.71
CA HIS A 208 14.05 -10.08 28.08
C HIS A 208 13.54 -8.97 29.01
N ILE A 209 13.66 -7.70 28.58
CA ILE A 209 13.15 -6.54 29.34
C ILE A 209 11.64 -6.65 29.56
N ALA A 210 10.89 -7.11 28.54
CA ALA A 210 9.46 -7.34 28.68
C ALA A 210 9.15 -8.41 29.74
N HIS A 211 9.89 -9.51 29.74
CA HIS A 211 9.70 -10.58 30.71
C HIS A 211 9.92 -10.10 32.15
N GLU A 212 11.01 -9.38 32.41
CA GLU A 212 11.29 -8.78 33.72
C GLU A 212 10.18 -7.80 34.14
N SER A 213 9.71 -6.97 33.21
CA SER A 213 8.67 -5.97 33.47
C SER A 213 7.33 -6.60 33.83
N ILE A 214 6.95 -7.66 33.12
CA ILE A 214 5.72 -8.41 33.38
C ILE A 214 5.79 -9.15 34.72
N GLN A 215 6.90 -9.84 35.01
CA GLN A 215 7.07 -10.52 36.30
C GLN A 215 7.02 -9.53 37.47
N LYS A 216 7.66 -8.36 37.33
CA LYS A 216 7.65 -7.31 38.35
C LYS A 216 6.25 -6.75 38.60
N ARG A 217 5.44 -6.55 37.55
CA ARG A 217 4.13 -5.89 37.67
C ARG A 217 2.99 -6.85 37.99
N PHE A 218 2.92 -7.99 37.31
CA PHE A 218 1.77 -8.88 37.36
C PHE A 218 1.99 -10.15 38.18
N GLN A 219 3.26 -10.53 38.44
CA GLN A 219 3.68 -11.70 39.21
C GLN A 219 3.16 -13.04 38.65
N ASP A 220 4.07 -13.91 38.24
CA ASP A 220 3.79 -15.29 37.79
C ASP A 220 2.57 -15.45 36.88
N ILE A 221 2.68 -14.94 35.65
CA ILE A 221 1.63 -15.13 34.62
C ILE A 221 1.61 -16.56 34.05
N GLY A 222 2.44 -17.48 34.54
CA GLY A 222 2.63 -18.82 33.99
C GLY A 222 3.48 -18.85 32.70
N SER A 223 3.79 -20.06 32.22
CA SER A 223 4.70 -20.28 31.08
C SER A 223 4.00 -20.49 29.73
N ASP A 224 2.67 -20.61 29.70
CA ASP A 224 1.89 -20.96 28.51
C ASP A 224 1.51 -19.73 27.67
N TRP A 225 2.49 -18.88 27.35
CA TRP A 225 2.28 -17.67 26.55
C TRP A 225 3.13 -17.67 25.30
N LYS A 226 2.52 -17.36 24.16
CA LYS A 226 3.26 -17.07 22.95
C LYS A 226 3.71 -15.62 22.98
N ILE A 227 5.01 -15.40 22.98
CA ILE A 227 5.60 -14.06 22.87
C ILE A 227 5.69 -13.69 21.40
N VAL A 228 5.16 -12.52 21.04
CA VAL A 228 5.26 -11.93 19.71
C VAL A 228 5.76 -10.49 19.81
N VAL A 229 6.73 -10.13 18.97
CA VAL A 229 7.43 -8.84 19.05
C VAL A 229 7.41 -8.13 17.71
N LYS A 230 7.14 -6.82 17.75
CA LYS A 230 7.19 -5.93 16.61
C LYS A 230 7.78 -4.59 17.01
N PHE A 231 8.64 -4.03 16.15
CA PHE A 231 9.05 -2.64 16.24
C PHE A 231 8.01 -1.76 15.54
N LEU A 232 7.42 -0.84 16.29
CA LEU A 232 6.40 0.10 15.86
C LEU A 232 7.01 1.49 15.67
N GLU A 233 6.76 2.10 14.52
CA GLU A 233 7.31 3.43 14.20
C GLU A 233 6.49 4.56 14.85
N GLU A 234 5.15 4.47 14.86
CA GLU A 234 4.17 5.37 15.51
C GLU A 234 4.50 6.89 15.55
N VAL A 235 5.18 7.41 14.53
CA VAL A 235 5.48 8.85 14.41
C VAL A 235 4.33 9.68 13.85
N ASP A 236 3.32 9.02 13.29
CA ASP A 236 2.22 9.65 12.58
C ASP A 236 0.93 9.75 13.39
N THR A 237 1.01 9.54 14.71
CA THR A 237 -0.11 9.76 15.63
C THR A 237 -0.59 11.21 15.57
N VAL A 238 -1.86 11.40 15.88
CA VAL A 238 -2.54 12.72 15.82
C VAL A 238 -1.80 13.75 16.69
N GLY A 239 -1.37 13.35 17.90
CA GLY A 239 -0.57 14.19 18.80
C GLY A 239 0.83 14.49 18.28
N ASN A 240 1.56 13.49 17.79
CA ASN A 240 2.92 13.69 17.26
C ASN A 240 2.92 14.64 16.05
N LYS A 241 1.98 14.45 15.12
CA LYS A 241 1.79 15.34 13.97
C LYS A 241 1.46 16.76 14.41
N PHE A 242 0.57 16.93 15.39
CA PHE A 242 0.21 18.24 15.90
C PHE A 242 1.41 18.98 16.49
N ILE A 243 2.20 18.31 17.34
CA ILE A 243 3.40 18.90 17.91
C ILE A 243 4.39 19.28 16.81
N TYR A 244 4.65 18.35 15.89
CA TYR A 244 5.62 18.57 14.81
C TYR A 244 5.21 19.71 13.87
N GLN A 245 3.95 19.75 13.45
CA GLN A 245 3.46 20.75 12.48
C GLN A 245 3.20 22.13 13.11
N THR A 246 2.84 22.19 14.40
CA THR A 246 2.48 23.45 15.07
C THR A 246 3.69 24.11 15.73
N TYR A 247 4.56 23.32 16.37
CA TYR A 247 5.69 23.82 17.17
C TYR A 247 7.06 23.47 16.60
N GLY A 248 7.11 22.62 15.57
CA GLY A 248 8.34 22.26 14.88
C GLY A 248 9.17 21.16 15.57
N GLN A 249 10.26 20.81 14.90
CA GLN A 249 11.16 19.70 15.27
C GLN A 249 11.78 19.85 16.67
N LYS A 250 12.09 21.08 17.11
CA LYS A 250 12.76 21.33 18.40
C LYS A 250 11.86 20.90 19.56
N ILE A 251 10.63 21.42 19.61
CA ILE A 251 9.65 21.07 20.64
C ILE A 251 9.26 19.59 20.55
N TYR A 252 9.15 19.05 19.33
CA TYR A 252 8.94 17.61 19.15
C TYR A 252 10.02 16.78 19.87
N LYS A 253 11.31 17.11 19.69
CA LYS A 253 12.43 16.41 20.34
C LYS A 253 12.45 16.59 21.87
N GLU A 254 12.11 17.77 22.37
CA GLU A 254 12.03 18.04 23.82
C GLU A 254 10.95 17.18 24.50
N LEU A 255 9.84 16.89 23.81
CA LEU A 255 8.73 16.11 24.35
C LEU A 255 8.85 14.58 24.18
N GLN A 256 9.87 14.06 23.49
CA GLN A 256 10.04 12.63 23.21
C GLN A 256 10.16 11.73 24.45
N ASN A 257 10.52 12.31 25.60
CA ASN A 257 10.63 11.59 26.88
C ASN A 257 9.39 11.76 27.79
N SER A 258 8.38 12.50 27.33
CA SER A 258 7.18 12.83 28.10
C SER A 258 5.90 12.40 27.37
N TYR A 259 5.37 13.26 26.51
CA TYR A 259 4.05 13.17 25.88
C TYR A 259 4.09 12.84 24.39
N VAL A 260 5.25 12.94 23.75
CA VAL A 260 5.46 12.54 22.36
C VAL A 260 5.98 11.11 22.34
N GLN A 261 5.29 10.26 21.59
CA GLN A 261 5.65 8.86 21.46
C GLN A 261 6.77 8.71 20.43
N VAL A 262 7.85 8.04 20.80
CA VAL A 262 8.94 7.65 19.89
C VAL A 262 8.71 6.23 19.38
N PRO A 263 9.32 5.83 18.23
CA PRO A 263 9.33 4.43 17.80
C PRO A 263 9.76 3.49 18.92
N TYR A 264 9.15 2.31 19.05
CA TYR A 264 9.36 1.42 20.19
C TYR A 264 9.13 -0.05 19.83
N TYR A 265 9.71 -0.96 20.62
CA TYR A 265 9.35 -2.37 20.58
C TYR A 265 8.06 -2.61 21.36
N SER A 266 7.07 -3.22 20.71
CA SER A 266 5.89 -3.76 21.36
C SER A 266 6.05 -5.28 21.48
N VAL A 267 6.04 -5.76 22.72
CA VAL A 267 6.06 -7.19 23.06
C VAL A 267 4.67 -7.55 23.56
N ARG A 268 4.02 -8.54 22.95
CA ARG A 268 2.72 -9.09 23.38
C ARG A 268 2.89 -10.54 23.81
N TYR A 269 2.20 -10.91 24.89
CA TYR A 269 2.01 -12.26 25.38
C TYR A 269 0.59 -12.65 25.03
N VAL A 270 0.44 -13.62 24.12
CA VAL A 270 -0.85 -14.00 23.55
C VAL A 270 -1.06 -15.51 23.61
N LYS A 271 -2.34 -15.91 23.59
CA LYS A 271 -2.77 -17.30 23.42
C LYS A 271 -3.61 -17.44 22.16
N PHE A 272 -3.28 -18.43 21.33
CA PHE A 272 -4.04 -18.75 20.10
C PHE A 272 -4.90 -20.01 20.22
N SER A 273 -4.75 -20.74 21.32
CA SER A 273 -5.50 -21.96 21.65
C SER A 273 -6.23 -21.78 22.99
N GLY A 274 -7.18 -22.66 23.28
CA GLY A 274 -8.02 -22.58 24.48
C GLY A 274 -9.37 -21.93 24.20
N SER A 275 -10.10 -21.64 25.28
CA SER A 275 -11.43 -21.00 25.21
C SER A 275 -11.34 -19.56 24.66
N VAL A 276 -12.47 -18.95 24.30
CA VAL A 276 -12.46 -17.56 23.78
C VAL A 276 -11.93 -16.61 24.86
N GLU A 277 -12.26 -16.86 26.11
CA GLU A 277 -11.86 -16.09 27.28
C GLU A 277 -10.34 -16.17 27.48
N GLN A 278 -9.75 -17.38 27.40
CA GLN A 278 -8.31 -17.56 27.51
C GLN A 278 -7.52 -16.87 26.40
N ARG A 279 -8.08 -16.80 25.18
CA ARG A 279 -7.44 -16.09 24.06
C ARG A 279 -7.64 -14.58 24.12
N ALA A 280 -8.73 -14.12 24.73
CA ALA A 280 -9.02 -12.70 24.89
C ALA A 280 -8.04 -12.01 25.86
N GLU A 281 -7.46 -12.77 26.80
CA GLU A 281 -6.44 -12.28 27.71
C GLU A 281 -5.10 -12.04 26.98
N GLU A 282 -4.51 -10.86 27.18
CA GLU A 282 -3.19 -10.55 26.65
C GLU A 282 -2.40 -9.67 27.63
N TYR A 283 -1.08 -9.84 27.66
CA TYR A 283 -0.18 -8.90 28.33
C TYR A 283 0.70 -8.22 27.31
N GLY A 284 1.16 -7.01 27.60
CA GLY A 284 2.15 -6.39 26.74
C GLY A 284 3.00 -5.32 27.38
N VAL A 285 4.13 -5.08 26.75
CA VAL A 285 5.12 -4.09 27.18
C VAL A 285 5.57 -3.30 25.96
N TRP A 286 5.64 -1.99 26.12
CA TRP A 286 6.23 -1.07 25.15
C TRP A 286 7.60 -0.63 25.66
N ILE A 287 8.62 -0.75 24.82
CA ILE A 287 10.02 -0.56 25.20
C ILE A 287 10.68 0.40 24.22
N ALA A 288 11.23 1.49 24.75
CA ALA A 288 11.90 2.52 23.97
C ALA A 288 13.13 1.97 23.22
N PRO A 289 13.64 2.67 22.20
CA PRO A 289 14.86 2.30 21.46
C PRO A 289 16.10 2.13 22.35
N THR A 290 16.09 2.75 23.53
CA THR A 290 17.14 2.72 24.55
C THR A 290 17.00 1.55 25.54
N GLY A 291 15.89 0.80 25.52
CA GLY A 291 15.57 -0.23 26.50
C GLY A 291 14.73 0.23 27.70
N LYS A 292 14.40 1.52 27.79
CA LYS A 292 13.48 2.03 28.84
C LYS A 292 12.06 1.50 28.61
N VAL A 293 11.43 0.95 29.65
CA VAL A 293 10.01 0.57 29.61
C VAL A 293 9.15 1.82 29.54
N LEU A 294 8.34 1.93 28.48
CA LEU A 294 7.42 3.03 28.25
C LEU A 294 6.04 2.76 28.83
N ASN A 295 5.55 1.53 28.67
CA ASN A 295 4.24 1.13 29.13
C ASN A 295 4.23 -0.38 29.41
N THR A 296 3.40 -0.79 30.35
CA THR A 296 3.07 -2.20 30.60
C THR A 296 1.55 -2.28 30.76
N TRP A 297 0.92 -3.18 30.02
CA TRP A 297 -0.52 -3.28 29.96
C TRP A 297 -1.01 -4.73 30.01
N HIS A 298 -2.26 -4.91 30.42
CA HIS A 298 -2.97 -6.18 30.51
C HIS A 298 -4.38 -5.99 29.94
N LYS A 299 -4.74 -6.82 28.97
CA LYS A 299 -6.09 -6.90 28.45
C LYS A 299 -6.79 -8.05 29.16
N LEU A 300 -7.81 -7.73 29.96
CA LEU A 300 -8.62 -8.72 30.68
C LEU A 300 -9.73 -9.27 29.78
N PRO A 301 -10.05 -10.57 29.83
CA PRO A 301 -11.28 -11.13 29.23
C PRO A 301 -12.52 -10.49 29.83
N GLU A 302 -13.59 -10.29 29.06
CA GLU A 302 -14.82 -9.62 29.55
C GLU A 302 -15.48 -10.34 30.74
N GLU A 303 -15.44 -11.67 30.76
CA GLU A 303 -16.04 -12.50 31.83
C GLU A 303 -15.20 -12.57 33.10
N GLN A 304 -13.94 -12.11 33.07
CA GLN A 304 -13.06 -12.20 34.23
C GLN A 304 -13.68 -11.44 35.44
N PRO A 305 -13.84 -12.11 36.59
CA PRO A 305 -14.39 -11.47 37.77
C PRO A 305 -13.56 -10.26 38.20
N GLY A 306 -14.24 -9.21 38.64
CA GLY A 306 -13.62 -8.01 39.15
C GLY A 306 -14.58 -7.25 40.06
N LYS A 307 -14.13 -6.14 40.64
CA LYS A 307 -15.03 -5.29 41.42
C LYS A 307 -15.87 -4.41 40.51
N ASP A 308 -17.13 -4.24 40.85
CA ASP A 308 -17.96 -3.15 40.33
C ASP A 308 -17.73 -1.93 41.21
N ILE A 309 -16.80 -1.06 40.81
CA ILE A 309 -16.43 0.13 41.58
C ILE A 309 -17.18 1.37 41.07
N SER A 310 -17.40 2.33 41.98
CA SER A 310 -17.96 3.63 41.62
C SER A 310 -16.96 4.50 40.87
N GLU A 311 -17.46 5.53 40.20
CA GLU A 311 -16.64 6.53 39.53
C GLU A 311 -15.61 7.17 40.46
N SER A 312 -16.03 7.57 41.67
CA SER A 312 -15.16 8.18 42.68
C SER A 312 -14.03 7.26 43.13
N GLN A 313 -14.29 5.95 43.21
CA GLN A 313 -13.27 4.95 43.52
C GLN A 313 -12.28 4.80 42.36
N ALA A 314 -12.78 4.76 41.12
CA ALA A 314 -11.95 4.67 39.91
C ALA A 314 -11.03 5.90 39.79
N GLN A 315 -11.57 7.10 40.00
CA GLN A 315 -10.79 8.34 40.03
C GLN A 315 -9.69 8.29 41.10
N ALA A 316 -10.01 7.86 42.32
CA ALA A 316 -9.02 7.73 43.40
C ALA A 316 -7.89 6.74 43.05
N ILE A 317 -8.22 5.63 42.38
CA ILE A 317 -7.23 4.66 41.88
C ILE A 317 -6.35 5.31 40.81
N ALA A 318 -6.95 5.98 39.83
CA ALA A 318 -6.24 6.65 38.74
C ALA A 318 -5.30 7.74 39.29
N TYR A 319 -5.78 8.61 40.18
CA TYR A 319 -5.00 9.71 40.74
C TYR A 319 -3.80 9.22 41.56
N ARG A 320 -4.00 8.18 42.37
CA ARG A 320 -2.89 7.53 43.10
C ARG A 320 -1.85 6.97 42.13
N PHE A 321 -2.31 6.30 41.07
CA PHE A 321 -1.42 5.73 40.06
C PHE A 321 -0.61 6.81 39.32
N ILE A 322 -1.26 7.92 38.95
CA ILE A 322 -0.61 9.06 38.29
C ILE A 322 0.47 9.66 39.18
N GLN A 323 0.17 9.89 40.45
CA GLN A 323 1.14 10.41 41.40
C GLN A 323 2.34 9.46 41.57
N GLN A 324 2.11 8.16 41.71
CA GLN A 324 3.17 7.18 41.92
C GLN A 324 4.04 6.92 40.68
N THR A 325 3.46 7.01 39.47
CA THR A 325 4.12 6.60 38.23
C THR A 325 4.74 7.78 37.48
N TYR A 326 4.07 8.93 37.52
CA TYR A 326 4.47 10.11 36.76
C TYR A 326 4.96 11.27 37.63
N ASP A 327 4.88 11.15 38.95
CA ASP A 327 5.26 12.19 39.91
C ASP A 327 4.49 13.51 39.69
N ILE A 328 3.20 13.40 39.39
CA ILE A 328 2.30 14.55 39.18
C ILE A 328 1.26 14.56 40.30
N SER A 329 1.22 15.64 41.08
CA SER A 329 0.28 15.77 42.19
C SER A 329 -1.14 16.08 41.70
N GLN A 330 -2.14 15.83 42.55
CA GLN A 330 -3.55 16.09 42.21
C GLN A 330 -3.88 17.57 41.96
N LYS A 331 -3.01 18.51 42.35
CA LYS A 331 -3.17 19.95 42.06
C LYS A 331 -2.62 20.32 40.68
N GLU A 332 -1.86 19.43 40.06
CA GLU A 332 -1.11 19.63 38.81
C GLU A 332 -1.76 18.89 37.63
N PHE A 333 -2.96 18.35 37.84
CA PHE A 333 -3.79 17.84 36.75
C PHE A 333 -5.28 18.11 37.00
N GLU A 334 -6.03 18.16 35.90
CA GLU A 334 -7.49 18.37 35.87
C GLU A 334 -8.18 17.16 35.24
N LEU A 335 -9.31 16.71 35.79
CA LEU A 335 -10.11 15.65 35.18
C LEU A 335 -10.72 16.13 33.85
N VAL A 336 -10.56 15.35 32.79
CA VAL A 336 -11.13 15.63 31.46
C VAL A 336 -12.32 14.74 31.16
N SER A 337 -12.17 13.43 31.33
CA SER A 337 -13.26 12.48 31.15
C SER A 337 -13.13 11.28 32.08
N SER A 338 -14.26 10.64 32.30
CA SER A 338 -14.42 9.45 33.11
C SER A 338 -15.51 8.60 32.44
N GLU A 339 -15.08 7.57 31.72
CA GLU A 339 -15.96 6.69 30.96
C GLU A 339 -15.95 5.29 31.57
N SER A 340 -17.07 4.58 31.53
CA SER A 340 -17.17 3.23 32.08
C SER A 340 -17.82 2.25 31.12
N VAL A 341 -17.34 1.01 31.15
CA VAL A 341 -17.94 -0.13 30.47
C VAL A 341 -18.35 -1.14 31.53
N LYS A 342 -19.65 -1.44 31.58
CA LYS A 342 -20.20 -2.43 32.53
C LYS A 342 -20.19 -3.81 31.88
N HIS A 343 -19.40 -4.71 32.45
CA HIS A 343 -19.46 -6.14 32.17
C HIS A 343 -20.37 -6.83 33.20
N GLU A 344 -20.70 -8.10 32.97
CA GLU A 344 -21.54 -8.89 33.89
C GLU A 344 -20.94 -8.93 35.30
N SER A 345 -19.65 -9.23 35.40
CA SER A 345 -18.96 -9.49 36.67
C SER A 345 -18.00 -8.40 37.13
N ARG A 346 -17.90 -7.26 36.41
CA ARG A 346 -17.06 -6.10 36.81
C ARG A 346 -17.46 -4.83 36.07
N ARG A 347 -16.88 -3.69 36.46
CA ARG A 347 -16.95 -2.44 35.69
C ARG A 347 -15.55 -1.93 35.42
N ASP A 348 -15.29 -1.67 34.16
CA ASP A 348 -14.01 -1.13 33.71
C ASP A 348 -14.16 0.38 33.49
N TRP A 349 -13.09 1.12 33.76
CA TRP A 349 -13.07 2.57 33.71
C TRP A 349 -11.91 3.08 32.86
N GLU A 350 -12.18 4.12 32.09
CA GLU A 350 -11.18 4.95 31.43
C GLU A 350 -11.22 6.34 32.05
N ILE A 351 -10.13 6.72 32.73
CA ILE A 351 -9.98 8.03 33.35
C ILE A 351 -8.95 8.81 32.56
N ILE A 352 -9.34 9.99 32.07
CA ILE A 352 -8.45 10.90 31.34
C ILE A 352 -8.27 12.17 32.16
N VAL A 353 -7.03 12.50 32.46
CA VAL A 353 -6.66 13.78 33.09
C VAL A 353 -5.80 14.61 32.14
N LYS A 354 -5.83 15.93 32.32
CA LYS A 354 -4.98 16.92 31.66
C LYS A 354 -3.89 17.36 32.63
N ASP A 355 -2.63 17.21 32.25
CA ASP A 355 -1.49 17.76 33.01
C ASP A 355 -1.43 19.28 32.81
N THR A 356 -1.44 20.03 33.90
CA THR A 356 -1.40 21.49 33.90
C THR A 356 -0.06 22.07 34.34
N ALA A 357 0.87 21.24 34.85
CA ALA A 357 2.16 21.70 35.36
C ALA A 357 3.31 21.53 34.37
N HIS A 358 3.35 20.42 33.62
CA HIS A 358 4.52 20.07 32.81
C HIS A 358 4.35 20.33 31.30
N TYR A 359 3.17 20.78 30.86
CA TYR A 359 2.90 21.11 29.47
C TYR A 359 2.69 22.62 29.31
N THR A 360 3.72 23.31 28.83
CA THR A 360 3.79 24.78 28.75
C THR A 360 3.37 25.36 27.39
N LEU A 361 2.86 24.52 26.48
CA LEU A 361 2.49 24.96 25.14
C LEU A 361 1.09 25.60 25.12
N ASP A 362 0.88 26.61 24.28
CA ASP A 362 -0.34 27.43 24.23
C ASP A 362 -1.55 26.71 23.63
N LYS A 363 -1.31 25.68 22.81
CA LYS A 363 -2.33 24.86 22.15
C LYS A 363 -2.12 23.36 22.39
N GLY A 364 -3.23 22.63 22.37
CA GLY A 364 -3.27 21.20 22.68
C GLY A 364 -3.22 20.94 24.18
N GLN A 365 -3.49 19.70 24.58
CA GLN A 365 -3.53 19.29 25.97
C GLN A 365 -2.64 18.07 26.16
N ALA A 366 -1.71 18.12 27.10
CA ALA A 366 -1.06 16.92 27.61
C ALA A 366 -2.07 16.10 28.40
N ARG A 367 -2.39 14.91 27.91
CA ARG A 367 -3.36 14.01 28.55
C ARG A 367 -2.67 12.75 29.04
N ILE A 368 -3.16 12.27 30.18
CA ILE A 368 -2.82 10.98 30.77
C ILE A 368 -4.10 10.17 30.81
N MET A 369 -4.10 9.03 30.13
CA MET A 369 -5.19 8.07 30.12
C MET A 369 -4.79 6.88 30.98
N VAL A 370 -5.67 6.51 31.91
CA VAL A 370 -5.51 5.38 32.80
C VAL A 370 -6.70 4.44 32.59
N HIS A 371 -6.41 3.20 32.21
CA HIS A 371 -7.41 2.15 32.11
C HIS A 371 -7.42 1.31 33.38
N ILE A 372 -8.61 1.09 33.93
CA ILE A 372 -8.84 0.34 35.15
C ILE A 372 -9.79 -0.83 34.82
N GLY A 373 -9.33 -2.04 35.10
CA GLY A 373 -10.14 -3.26 35.00
C GLY A 373 -10.64 -3.66 36.37
N GLY A 374 -11.95 -3.48 36.63
CA GLY A 374 -12.50 -3.59 37.99
C GLY A 374 -11.84 -2.60 38.95
N ASP A 375 -10.94 -3.06 39.83
CA ASP A 375 -10.21 -2.24 40.81
C ASP A 375 -8.69 -2.17 40.57
N LYS A 376 -8.20 -2.61 39.41
CA LYS A 376 -6.76 -2.65 39.08
C LYS A 376 -6.44 -1.82 37.86
N VAL A 377 -5.33 -1.07 37.91
CA VAL A 377 -4.82 -0.34 36.74
C VAL A 377 -4.20 -1.33 35.75
N VAL A 378 -4.89 -1.51 34.63
CA VAL A 378 -4.51 -2.45 33.58
C VAL A 378 -3.64 -1.83 32.50
N GLY A 379 -3.57 -0.50 32.40
CA GLY A 379 -2.70 0.18 31.45
C GLY A 379 -2.77 1.70 31.59
N SER A 380 -1.77 2.39 31.04
CA SER A 380 -1.74 3.85 31.04
C SER A 380 -0.90 4.39 29.89
N MET A 381 -1.28 5.54 29.35
CA MET A 381 -0.51 6.23 28.32
C MET A 381 -0.57 7.75 28.47
N ARG A 382 0.53 8.41 28.08
CA ARG A 382 0.62 9.86 27.95
C ARG A 382 0.63 10.23 26.49
N TYR A 383 -0.14 11.24 26.11
CA TYR A 383 -0.20 11.70 24.72
C TYR A 383 -0.62 13.17 24.67
N VAL A 384 -0.34 13.82 23.53
CA VAL A 384 -0.85 15.16 23.25
C VAL A 384 -2.19 15.05 22.52
N TYR A 385 -3.23 15.65 23.08
CA TYR A 385 -4.54 15.80 22.45
C TYR A 385 -4.64 17.17 21.74
N PRO A 386 -4.68 17.22 20.41
CA PRO A 386 -4.75 18.49 19.68
C PRO A 386 -6.12 19.16 19.81
N PRO A 387 -6.22 20.47 19.50
CA PRO A 387 -7.51 21.14 19.35
C PRO A 387 -8.39 20.44 18.31
N GLU A 388 -9.70 20.46 18.52
CA GLU A 388 -10.66 19.76 17.65
C GLU A 388 -10.60 20.28 16.21
N ASP A 389 -10.51 21.61 16.02
CA ASP A 389 -10.43 22.22 14.69
C ASP A 389 -9.18 21.78 13.91
N TRP A 390 -8.04 21.64 14.60
CA TRP A 390 -6.82 21.12 13.98
C TRP A 390 -7.01 19.65 13.57
N THR A 391 -7.60 18.84 14.45
CA THR A 391 -7.88 17.42 14.19
C THR A 391 -8.82 17.25 13.00
N ARG A 392 -9.88 18.07 12.91
CA ARG A 392 -10.83 18.07 11.78
C ARG A 392 -10.14 18.42 10.46
N GLN A 393 -9.28 19.46 10.45
CA GLN A 393 -8.52 19.83 9.25
C GLN A 393 -7.54 18.73 8.83
N GLU A 394 -6.88 18.10 9.79
CA GLU A 394 -5.95 17.01 9.51
C GLU A 394 -6.65 15.77 8.96
N GLN A 395 -7.82 15.41 9.51
CA GLN A 395 -8.64 14.32 8.98
C GLN A 395 -9.13 14.57 7.56
N ASP A 396 -9.56 15.80 7.24
CA ASP A 396 -9.95 16.18 5.88
C ASP A 396 -8.76 16.04 4.91
N ARG A 397 -7.57 16.49 5.32
CA ARG A 397 -6.35 16.34 4.53
C ARG A 397 -5.97 14.88 4.31
N LEU A 398 -5.97 14.05 5.37
CA LEU A 398 -5.64 12.62 5.28
C LEU A 398 -6.65 11.87 4.42
N THR A 399 -7.94 12.22 4.50
CA THR A 399 -8.98 11.68 3.61
C THR A 399 -8.67 12.01 2.14
N LYS A 400 -8.37 13.27 1.82
CA LYS A 400 -8.01 13.69 0.45
C LYS A 400 -6.76 12.96 -0.06
N GLN A 401 -5.72 12.87 0.76
CA GLN A 401 -4.49 12.14 0.46
C GLN A 401 -4.77 10.64 0.22
N MET A 402 -5.58 10.01 1.08
CA MET A 402 -5.95 8.61 0.95
C MET A 402 -6.73 8.34 -0.33
N LEU A 403 -7.68 9.20 -0.70
CA LEU A 403 -8.43 9.10 -1.95
C LEU A 403 -7.50 9.22 -3.17
N PHE A 404 -6.57 10.17 -3.16
CA PHE A 404 -5.60 10.36 -4.22
C PHE A 404 -4.64 9.16 -4.35
N LYS A 405 -4.12 8.65 -3.21
CA LYS A 405 -3.27 7.45 -3.16
C LYS A 405 -3.99 6.22 -3.73
N ARG A 406 -5.25 6.01 -3.33
CA ARG A 406 -6.09 4.92 -3.85
C ARG A 406 -6.28 5.07 -5.36
N LEU A 407 -6.61 6.27 -5.84
CA LEU A 407 -6.76 6.54 -7.28
C LEU A 407 -5.47 6.20 -8.05
N CYS A 408 -4.30 6.62 -7.56
CA CYS A 408 -3.00 6.32 -8.17
C CYS A 408 -2.72 4.81 -8.21
N TYR A 409 -3.00 4.10 -7.12
CA TYR A 409 -2.89 2.64 -7.05
C TYR A 409 -3.83 1.93 -8.04
N PHE A 410 -5.07 2.41 -8.19
CA PHE A 410 -6.01 1.87 -9.16
C PHE A 410 -5.55 2.10 -10.61
N ILE A 411 -5.05 3.31 -10.94
CA ILE A 411 -4.47 3.61 -12.25
C ILE A 411 -3.29 2.69 -12.54
N MET A 412 -2.40 2.47 -11.56
CA MET A 412 -1.29 1.51 -11.68
C MET A 412 -1.80 0.11 -12.03
N LEU A 413 -2.73 -0.43 -11.24
CA LEU A 413 -3.25 -1.77 -11.42
C LEU A 413 -3.96 -1.93 -12.77
N PHE A 414 -4.74 -0.91 -13.17
CA PHE A 414 -5.41 -0.87 -14.46
C PHE A 414 -4.40 -0.92 -15.62
N LEU A 415 -3.36 -0.08 -15.58
CA LEU A 415 -2.29 -0.09 -16.60
C LEU A 415 -1.58 -1.43 -16.65
N LEU A 416 -1.19 -1.99 -15.50
CA LEU A 416 -0.55 -3.31 -15.41
C LEU A 416 -1.41 -4.42 -16.04
N LEU A 417 -2.71 -4.46 -15.74
CA LEU A 417 -3.63 -5.44 -16.30
C LEU A 417 -3.80 -5.26 -17.82
N CYS A 418 -4.00 -4.03 -18.29
CA CYS A 418 -4.07 -3.73 -19.72
C CYS A 418 -2.82 -4.20 -20.46
N PHE A 419 -1.64 -3.88 -19.92
CA PHE A 419 -0.36 -4.24 -20.49
C PHE A 419 -0.07 -5.73 -20.43
N ALA A 420 -0.41 -6.42 -19.34
CA ALA A 420 -0.28 -7.87 -19.24
C ALA A 420 -1.16 -8.59 -20.27
N MET A 421 -2.40 -8.12 -20.50
CA MET A 421 -3.25 -8.68 -21.55
C MET A 421 -2.69 -8.45 -22.96
N LEU A 422 -2.12 -7.28 -23.23
CA LEU A 422 -1.44 -7.01 -24.51
C LEU A 422 -0.22 -7.92 -24.70
N ALA A 423 0.58 -8.09 -23.65
CA ALA A 423 1.73 -8.99 -23.64
C ALA A 423 1.28 -10.44 -23.91
N LEU A 424 0.32 -10.96 -23.15
CA LEU A 424 -0.23 -12.30 -23.32
C LEU A 424 -0.79 -12.53 -24.74
N LYS A 425 -1.48 -11.54 -25.31
CA LYS A 425 -1.98 -11.60 -26.71
C LYS A 425 -0.84 -11.76 -27.71
N LYS A 426 0.29 -11.06 -27.50
CA LYS A 426 1.45 -11.11 -28.41
C LYS A 426 2.31 -12.35 -28.23
N ILE A 427 2.49 -12.81 -26.99
CA ILE A 427 3.22 -14.04 -26.65
C ILE A 427 2.51 -15.26 -27.26
N GLY A 428 1.18 -15.23 -27.26
CA GLY A 428 0.34 -16.34 -27.69
C GLY A 428 0.44 -17.56 -26.77
N LEU A 429 -0.36 -18.59 -27.03
CA LEU A 429 -0.45 -19.80 -26.20
C LEU A 429 0.57 -20.88 -26.62
N GLN A 430 1.81 -20.50 -26.93
CA GLN A 430 2.86 -21.47 -27.27
C GLN A 430 3.35 -22.21 -26.02
N LYS A 431 3.59 -23.52 -26.14
CA LYS A 431 3.96 -24.40 -25.01
C LYS A 431 5.23 -23.94 -24.28
N SER A 432 6.23 -23.40 -25.00
CA SER A 432 7.47 -22.86 -24.43
C SER A 432 7.22 -21.62 -23.56
N HIS A 433 6.41 -20.67 -24.04
CA HIS A 433 6.06 -19.46 -23.31
C HIS A 433 5.19 -19.76 -22.08
N ILE A 434 4.27 -20.72 -22.17
CA ILE A 434 3.45 -21.15 -21.03
C ILE A 434 4.33 -21.80 -19.96
N LYS A 435 5.30 -22.64 -20.34
CA LYS A 435 6.27 -23.22 -19.40
C LYS A 435 7.09 -22.13 -18.69
N LEU A 436 7.59 -21.16 -19.44
CA LEU A 436 8.36 -20.04 -18.88
C LEU A 436 7.51 -19.16 -17.96
N LEU A 437 6.25 -18.88 -18.35
CA LEU A 437 5.29 -18.16 -17.51
C LEU A 437 4.99 -18.94 -16.22
N GLY A 438 4.82 -20.25 -16.31
CA GLY A 438 4.67 -21.13 -15.15
C GLY A 438 5.88 -21.09 -14.22
N LEU A 439 7.10 -21.02 -14.77
CA LEU A 439 8.32 -20.86 -13.98
C LEU A 439 8.37 -19.50 -13.27
N PHE A 440 7.98 -18.40 -13.93
CA PHE A 440 7.85 -17.09 -13.29
C PHE A 440 6.81 -17.11 -12.18
N VAL A 441 5.63 -17.70 -12.41
CA VAL A 441 4.60 -17.88 -11.39
C VAL A 441 5.13 -18.67 -10.19
N ALA A 442 5.76 -19.81 -10.42
CA ALA A 442 6.34 -20.62 -9.35
C ALA A 442 7.41 -19.85 -8.58
N SER A 443 8.32 -19.15 -9.29
CA SER A 443 9.40 -18.38 -8.66
C SER A 443 8.85 -17.23 -7.80
N PHE A 444 7.82 -16.53 -8.27
CA PHE A 444 7.17 -15.45 -7.51
C PHE A 444 6.38 -15.97 -6.31
N VAL A 445 5.69 -17.09 -6.44
CA VAL A 445 5.03 -17.74 -5.30
C VAL A 445 6.06 -18.13 -4.25
N VAL A 446 7.18 -18.75 -4.66
CA VAL A 446 8.29 -19.08 -3.75
C VAL A 446 8.86 -17.82 -3.09
N LEU A 447 9.12 -16.75 -3.84
CA LEU A 447 9.59 -15.47 -3.28
C LEU A 447 8.61 -14.90 -2.25
N LYS A 448 7.31 -14.95 -2.52
CA LYS A 448 6.26 -14.52 -1.59
C LYS A 448 6.22 -15.39 -0.34
N LEU A 449 6.35 -16.71 -0.46
CA LEU A 449 6.40 -17.62 0.69
C LEU A 449 7.67 -17.43 1.52
N ILE A 450 8.81 -17.14 0.89
CA ILE A 450 10.04 -16.74 1.58
C ILE A 450 9.81 -15.44 2.35
N THR A 451 9.15 -14.45 1.73
CA THR A 451 8.80 -13.18 2.40
C THR A 451 7.85 -13.41 3.58
N LEU A 452 6.86 -14.30 3.43
CA LEU A 452 5.93 -14.71 4.49
C LEU A 452 6.68 -15.31 5.68
N GLY A 453 7.57 -16.28 5.43
CA GLY A 453 8.40 -16.89 6.47
C GLY A 453 9.32 -15.88 7.15
N ASN A 454 9.90 -14.96 6.37
CA ASN A 454 10.81 -13.94 6.90
C ASN A 454 10.10 -12.82 7.68
N ARG A 455 8.77 -12.68 7.55
CA ARG A 455 7.93 -11.73 8.29
C ARG A 455 7.06 -12.42 9.34
N TRP A 456 7.35 -13.67 9.69
CA TRP A 456 6.44 -14.49 10.48
C TRP A 456 6.10 -13.89 11.84
N SER A 457 7.07 -13.38 12.61
CA SER A 457 6.78 -12.73 13.90
C SER A 457 5.93 -11.47 13.74
N GLU A 458 6.22 -10.63 12.74
CA GLU A 458 5.45 -9.41 12.49
C GLU A 458 3.99 -9.73 12.13
N LEU A 459 3.78 -10.77 11.33
CA LEU A 459 2.46 -11.21 10.89
C LEU A 459 1.68 -11.87 12.03
N LEU A 460 2.33 -12.70 12.85
CA LEU A 460 1.72 -13.23 14.08
C LEU A 460 1.35 -12.12 15.06
N PHE A 461 2.20 -11.09 15.22
CA PHE A 461 1.91 -9.92 16.03
C PHE A 461 0.66 -9.17 15.54
N ALA A 462 0.33 -9.21 14.25
CA ALA A 462 -0.85 -8.53 13.73
C ALA A 462 -2.16 -9.33 13.91
N MET A 463 -2.11 -10.57 14.40
CA MET A 463 -3.29 -11.43 14.52
C MET A 463 -4.17 -11.05 15.71
N ASN A 464 -5.48 -11.24 15.53
CA ASN A 464 -6.49 -11.05 16.55
C ASN A 464 -6.77 -12.38 17.25
N THR A 465 -6.48 -12.48 18.55
CA THR A 465 -6.65 -13.72 19.32
C THR A 465 -8.12 -14.11 19.54
N SER A 466 -9.05 -13.17 19.38
CA SER A 466 -10.50 -13.45 19.41
C SER A 466 -10.95 -14.29 18.22
N GLU A 467 -10.24 -14.24 17.08
CA GLU A 467 -10.52 -15.04 15.89
C GLU A 467 -9.72 -16.36 15.87
N SER A 468 -10.27 -17.39 15.20
CA SER A 468 -9.55 -18.65 14.97
C SER A 468 -8.22 -18.42 14.24
N LEU A 469 -7.12 -18.90 14.82
CA LEU A 469 -5.78 -18.83 14.23
C LEU A 469 -5.74 -19.51 12.85
N VAL A 470 -6.39 -20.67 12.70
CA VAL A 470 -6.42 -21.42 11.44
C VAL A 470 -7.07 -20.59 10.33
N ASN A 471 -8.14 -19.86 10.64
CA ASN A 471 -8.81 -18.99 9.65
C ASN A 471 -7.91 -17.82 9.25
N GLN A 472 -7.25 -17.17 10.21
CA GLN A 472 -6.31 -16.08 9.95
C GLN A 472 -5.11 -16.55 9.13
N LEU A 473 -4.51 -17.69 9.48
CA LEU A 473 -3.40 -18.29 8.75
C LEU A 473 -3.79 -18.71 7.34
N SER A 474 -4.97 -19.31 7.17
CA SER A 474 -5.47 -19.73 5.86
C SER A 474 -5.66 -18.52 4.93
N ARG A 475 -6.27 -17.44 5.44
CA ARG A 475 -6.41 -16.18 4.69
C ARG A 475 -5.05 -15.57 4.35
N LEU A 476 -4.11 -15.58 5.30
CA LEU A 476 -2.77 -15.05 5.12
C LEU A 476 -2.01 -15.83 4.04
N VAL A 477 -1.88 -17.14 4.18
CA VAL A 477 -1.18 -18.00 3.21
C VAL A 477 -1.82 -17.89 1.83
N LEU A 478 -3.15 -17.94 1.75
CA LEU A 478 -3.88 -17.78 0.50
C LEU A 478 -3.60 -16.41 -0.15
N SER A 479 -3.57 -15.33 0.63
CA SER A 479 -3.26 -14.00 0.11
C SER A 479 -1.83 -13.90 -0.47
N TYR A 480 -0.85 -14.55 0.16
CA TYR A 480 0.52 -14.61 -0.33
C TYR A 480 0.65 -15.47 -1.60
N ILE A 481 -0.07 -16.60 -1.67
CA ILE A 481 -0.11 -17.44 -2.88
C ILE A 481 -0.79 -16.70 -4.03
N VAL A 482 -1.97 -16.13 -3.81
CA VAL A 482 -2.72 -15.40 -4.84
C VAL A 482 -1.93 -14.18 -5.33
N SER A 483 -1.31 -13.42 -4.42
CA SER A 483 -0.45 -12.30 -4.82
C SER A 483 0.82 -12.75 -5.54
N GLY A 484 1.39 -13.92 -5.18
CA GLY A 484 2.49 -14.55 -5.89
C GLY A 484 2.11 -14.99 -7.31
N ILE A 485 0.93 -15.59 -7.48
CA ILE A 485 0.40 -15.98 -8.80
C ILE A 485 0.12 -14.74 -9.64
N GLY A 486 -0.60 -13.76 -9.09
CA GLY A 486 -0.92 -12.51 -9.78
C GLY A 486 0.35 -11.77 -10.19
N GLY A 487 1.29 -11.61 -9.27
CA GLY A 487 2.61 -11.04 -9.54
C GLY A 487 3.34 -11.84 -10.63
N GLY A 488 3.51 -13.14 -10.48
CA GLY A 488 4.22 -13.95 -11.47
C GLY A 488 3.58 -13.97 -12.86
N LEU A 489 2.24 -13.91 -12.95
CA LEU A 489 1.53 -13.81 -14.23
C LEU A 489 1.75 -12.44 -14.88
N LEU A 490 1.57 -11.35 -14.14
CA LEU A 490 1.81 -10.00 -14.64
C LEU A 490 3.27 -9.88 -15.10
N LEU A 491 4.21 -10.17 -14.19
CA LEU A 491 5.62 -9.91 -14.40
C LEU A 491 6.23 -10.89 -15.41
N GLY A 492 5.90 -12.17 -15.30
CA GLY A 492 6.33 -13.17 -16.27
C GLY A 492 5.82 -12.88 -17.68
N SER A 493 4.55 -12.49 -17.85
CA SER A 493 4.04 -12.15 -19.18
C SER A 493 4.79 -10.97 -19.80
N MET A 494 5.09 -9.95 -19.01
CA MET A 494 5.71 -8.71 -19.50
C MET A 494 7.20 -8.88 -19.76
N ILE A 495 7.91 -9.65 -18.94
CA ILE A 495 9.33 -9.98 -19.15
C ILE A 495 9.50 -10.89 -20.37
N ILE A 496 8.72 -11.96 -20.50
CA ILE A 496 8.74 -12.84 -21.69
C ILE A 496 8.50 -12.02 -22.94
N PHE A 497 7.51 -11.14 -22.86
CA PHE A 497 7.18 -10.25 -23.94
C PHE A 497 8.33 -9.29 -24.29
N ALA A 498 8.95 -8.65 -23.31
CA ALA A 498 10.14 -7.82 -23.50
C ALA A 498 11.30 -8.59 -24.17
N PHE A 499 11.54 -9.85 -23.77
CA PHE A 499 12.54 -10.71 -24.39
C PHE A 499 12.24 -11.04 -25.84
N MET A 500 10.97 -11.28 -26.20
CA MET A 500 10.58 -11.49 -27.60
C MET A 500 10.91 -10.27 -28.47
N LEU A 501 10.92 -9.08 -27.88
CA LEU A 501 11.18 -7.82 -28.57
C LEU A 501 12.67 -7.50 -28.66
N GLY A 502 13.44 -7.88 -27.65
CA GLY A 502 14.90 -7.74 -27.54
C GLY A 502 15.71 -8.76 -28.38
N LYS A 503 15.06 -9.65 -29.13
CA LYS A 503 15.74 -10.56 -30.08
C LYS A 503 16.52 -9.84 -31.20
N GLN A 504 16.42 -8.51 -31.30
CA GLN A 504 17.26 -7.68 -32.17
C GLN A 504 18.36 -7.01 -31.33
N GLY A 505 19.53 -7.64 -31.26
CA GLY A 505 20.79 -6.99 -30.85
C GLY A 505 21.06 -6.83 -29.34
N ILE A 506 21.34 -7.91 -28.62
CA ILE A 506 22.03 -7.83 -27.32
C ILE A 506 23.54 -7.89 -27.58
N ARG A 507 24.30 -6.89 -27.12
CA ARG A 507 25.76 -6.78 -27.30
C ARG A 507 26.53 -7.51 -26.20
N LYS A 508 27.74 -7.96 -26.53
CA LYS A 508 28.67 -8.73 -25.66
C LYS A 508 29.35 -7.92 -24.53
N ASP A 509 29.16 -6.60 -24.45
CA ASP A 509 29.88 -5.74 -23.49
C ASP A 509 28.92 -5.02 -22.53
N LEU A 510 28.29 -5.77 -21.62
CA LEU A 510 27.47 -5.16 -20.56
C LEU A 510 28.33 -4.59 -19.43
N MET A 511 29.52 -5.14 -19.18
CA MET A 511 30.40 -4.62 -18.12
C MET A 511 30.82 -3.17 -18.39
N GLY A 512 31.10 -2.81 -19.65
CA GLY A 512 31.34 -1.42 -20.07
C GLY A 512 30.11 -0.49 -19.99
N LEU A 513 28.91 -1.04 -19.74
CA LEU A 513 27.65 -0.30 -19.63
C LEU A 513 27.16 -0.13 -18.19
N ILE A 514 27.69 -0.90 -17.23
CA ILE A 514 27.34 -0.77 -15.80
C ILE A 514 27.50 0.68 -15.30
N PRO A 515 28.63 1.39 -15.55
CA PRO A 515 28.78 2.77 -15.09
C PRO A 515 27.70 3.71 -15.66
N CYS A 516 27.25 3.45 -16.89
CA CYS A 516 26.19 4.25 -17.53
C CYS A 516 24.87 4.05 -16.79
N GLY A 517 24.48 2.80 -16.49
CA GLY A 517 23.27 2.50 -15.74
C GLY A 517 23.31 3.04 -14.31
N MET A 518 24.44 2.89 -13.61
CA MET A 518 24.64 3.48 -12.28
C MET A 518 24.46 5.00 -12.31
N SER A 519 25.01 5.66 -13.32
CA SER A 519 24.90 7.13 -13.46
C SER A 519 23.46 7.58 -13.71
N LEU A 520 22.69 6.85 -14.52
CA LEU A 520 21.26 7.14 -14.70
C LEU A 520 20.48 6.98 -13.39
N GLY A 521 20.75 5.91 -12.63
CA GLY A 521 20.15 5.69 -11.32
C GLY A 521 20.48 6.82 -10.33
N ALA A 522 21.75 7.21 -10.25
CA ALA A 522 22.20 8.31 -9.42
C ALA A 522 21.54 9.64 -9.79
N GLY A 523 21.41 9.93 -11.09
CA GLY A 523 20.73 11.11 -11.59
C GLY A 523 19.24 11.15 -11.20
N VAL A 524 18.55 10.00 -11.30
CA VAL A 524 17.14 9.89 -10.86
C VAL A 524 17.02 10.14 -9.36
N VAL A 525 17.80 9.45 -8.53
CA VAL A 525 17.75 9.63 -7.07
C VAL A 525 18.09 11.06 -6.68
N GLY A 526 19.17 11.62 -7.22
CA GLY A 526 19.57 13.01 -6.94
C GLY A 526 18.49 14.03 -7.30
N ALA A 527 17.87 13.90 -8.47
CA ALA A 527 16.78 14.78 -8.88
C ALA A 527 15.56 14.65 -7.96
N MET A 528 15.21 13.42 -7.56
CA MET A 528 14.08 13.18 -6.66
C MET A 528 14.36 13.65 -5.23
N SER A 529 15.57 13.44 -4.70
CA SER A 529 16.00 13.97 -3.40
C SER A 529 16.02 15.50 -3.39
N PHE A 530 16.46 16.14 -4.48
CA PHE A 530 16.42 17.59 -4.62
C PHE A 530 14.98 18.13 -4.58
N VAL A 531 14.06 17.54 -5.35
CA VAL A 531 12.63 17.93 -5.27
C VAL A 531 12.06 17.67 -3.88
N ALA A 532 12.44 16.57 -3.24
CA ALA A 532 11.97 16.24 -1.91
C ALA A 532 12.40 17.27 -0.84
N ASN A 533 13.48 18.00 -1.05
CA ASN A 533 13.91 19.08 -0.15
C ASN A 533 12.92 20.25 -0.08
N PHE A 534 12.08 20.43 -1.11
CA PHE A 534 11.01 21.44 -1.11
C PHE A 534 9.69 20.93 -0.54
N ASN A 535 9.64 19.66 -0.10
CA ASN A 535 8.42 19.09 0.46
C ASN A 535 8.13 19.69 1.83
N VAL A 536 6.85 19.99 2.10
CA VAL A 536 6.44 20.35 3.46
C VAL A 536 6.45 19.06 4.27
N GLN A 537 7.30 19.02 5.28
CA GLN A 537 7.41 17.86 6.15
C GLN A 537 6.27 17.86 7.17
N LEU A 538 5.36 16.89 7.06
CA LEU A 538 4.16 16.82 7.89
C LEU A 538 4.28 15.86 9.07
N VAL A 539 5.33 15.03 9.08
CA VAL A 539 5.63 14.08 10.15
C VAL A 539 7.13 14.09 10.45
N PRO A 540 7.54 13.65 11.65
CA PRO A 540 8.94 13.40 11.97
C PRO A 540 9.61 12.47 10.94
N LYS A 541 10.84 12.81 10.56
CA LYS A 541 11.69 11.98 9.68
C LYS A 541 12.15 10.75 10.44
N ILE A 542 11.91 9.58 9.87
CA ILE A 542 12.36 8.30 10.42
C ILE A 542 13.27 7.56 9.42
N PRO A 543 14.28 6.83 9.91
CA PRO A 543 15.04 5.89 9.09
C PRO A 543 14.20 4.65 8.75
N MET A 544 14.76 3.75 7.95
CA MET A 544 14.10 2.52 7.50
C MET A 544 14.02 1.44 8.59
N TYR A 545 13.31 1.71 9.69
CA TYR A 545 13.13 0.76 10.79
C TYR A 545 12.35 -0.50 10.40
N HIS A 546 11.48 -0.43 9.39
CA HIS A 546 10.68 -1.56 8.94
C HIS A 546 11.50 -2.85 8.69
N PHE A 547 12.74 -2.75 8.23
CA PHE A 547 13.60 -3.91 7.98
C PHE A 547 13.97 -4.69 9.26
N MET A 548 13.84 -4.08 10.44
CA MET A 548 14.07 -4.74 11.73
C MET A 548 12.99 -5.76 12.09
N ASN A 549 11.82 -5.70 11.44
CA ASN A 549 10.71 -6.63 11.67
C ASN A 549 10.85 -7.94 10.89
N PHE A 550 11.86 -8.07 10.03
CA PHE A 550 12.18 -9.32 9.37
C PHE A 550 13.07 -10.18 10.26
N GLU A 551 12.87 -11.50 10.24
CA GLU A 551 13.73 -12.44 10.96
C GLU A 551 15.18 -12.39 10.45
N ILE A 552 15.33 -12.23 9.14
CA ILE A 552 16.61 -12.01 8.45
C ILE A 552 16.51 -10.67 7.70
N PRO A 553 17.03 -9.56 8.27
CA PRO A 553 16.92 -8.23 7.69
C PRO A 553 17.45 -8.11 6.26
N VAL A 554 18.58 -8.76 5.94
CA VAL A 554 19.16 -8.77 4.57
C VAL A 554 18.17 -9.35 3.56
N LEU A 555 17.55 -10.49 3.91
CA LEU A 555 16.56 -11.13 3.07
C LEU A 555 15.29 -10.26 2.96
N GLY A 556 14.96 -9.49 4.00
CA GLY A 556 13.88 -8.50 3.98
C GLY A 556 14.14 -7.38 2.98
N ILE A 557 15.35 -6.82 2.98
CA ILE A 557 15.78 -5.81 2.00
C ILE A 557 15.69 -6.37 0.58
N LEU A 558 16.24 -7.57 0.35
CA LEU A 558 16.23 -8.22 -0.97
C LEU A 558 14.81 -8.52 -1.46
N THR A 559 13.96 -9.14 -0.63
CA THR A 559 12.59 -9.49 -1.02
C THR A 559 11.73 -8.25 -1.26
N SER A 560 11.88 -7.20 -0.43
CA SER A 560 11.18 -5.92 -0.61
C SER A 560 11.60 -5.24 -1.92
N PHE A 561 12.90 -5.25 -2.23
CA PHE A 561 13.45 -4.77 -3.50
C PHE A 561 12.80 -5.48 -4.69
N PHE A 562 12.81 -6.82 -4.71
CA PHE A 562 12.24 -7.58 -5.83
C PHE A 562 10.72 -7.41 -5.98
N VAL A 563 9.97 -7.19 -4.90
CA VAL A 563 8.50 -7.06 -5.00
C VAL A 563 8.06 -5.68 -5.51
N ALA A 564 8.60 -4.59 -4.95
CA ALA A 564 8.15 -3.24 -5.28
C ALA A 564 8.68 -2.76 -6.65
N GLU A 565 9.95 -3.03 -6.95
CA GLU A 565 10.62 -2.46 -8.11
C GLU A 565 10.29 -3.17 -9.41
N ILE A 566 10.04 -4.48 -9.37
CA ILE A 566 9.71 -5.24 -10.58
C ILE A 566 8.37 -4.73 -11.15
N LEU A 567 7.39 -4.37 -10.31
CA LEU A 567 6.11 -3.78 -10.76
C LEU A 567 6.31 -2.47 -11.53
N TRP A 568 7.16 -1.56 -11.05
CA TRP A 568 7.46 -0.31 -11.73
C TRP A 568 8.29 -0.53 -12.98
N THR A 569 9.40 -1.26 -12.86
CA THR A 569 10.26 -1.65 -14.00
C THR A 569 9.42 -2.16 -15.17
N ILE A 570 8.34 -2.88 -14.89
CA ILE A 570 7.45 -3.44 -15.88
C ILE A 570 6.51 -2.46 -16.55
N ILE A 571 5.92 -1.53 -15.80
CA ILE A 571 5.15 -0.43 -16.40
C ILE A 571 6.06 0.33 -17.36
N PHE A 572 7.32 0.55 -16.95
CA PHE A 572 8.32 1.20 -17.78
C PHE A 572 8.65 0.38 -19.03
N ILE A 573 9.08 -0.87 -18.91
CA ILE A 573 9.42 -1.75 -20.04
C ILE A 573 8.28 -1.84 -21.06
N VAL A 574 7.03 -1.91 -20.59
CA VAL A 574 5.87 -2.02 -21.49
C VAL A 574 5.45 -0.67 -22.06
N ALA A 575 5.65 0.44 -21.34
CA ALA A 575 5.61 1.78 -21.91
C ALA A 575 6.66 1.89 -23.02
N LEU A 576 7.93 1.52 -22.78
CA LEU A 576 9.00 1.52 -23.79
C LEU A 576 8.58 0.79 -25.06
N TRP A 577 7.87 -0.34 -24.92
CA TRP A 577 7.47 -1.12 -26.07
C TRP A 577 6.26 -0.58 -26.84
N ASN A 578 5.13 -0.32 -26.15
CA ASN A 578 3.88 0.09 -26.80
C ASN A 578 4.01 1.43 -27.52
N ILE A 579 4.83 2.30 -26.93
CA ILE A 579 5.05 3.64 -27.38
C ILE A 579 6.03 3.69 -28.56
N ALA A 580 7.17 2.99 -28.51
CA ALA A 580 8.15 3.01 -29.60
C ALA A 580 7.60 2.47 -30.93
N ARG A 581 6.65 1.53 -30.88
CA ARG A 581 6.30 0.71 -32.05
C ARG A 581 4.84 0.78 -32.49
N CYS A 582 3.90 1.07 -31.59
CA CYS A 582 2.47 1.08 -31.93
C CYS A 582 1.88 2.49 -32.04
N TYR A 583 2.46 3.50 -31.37
CA TYR A 583 1.94 4.87 -31.35
C TYR A 583 3.03 5.91 -31.62
N GLN A 584 3.02 6.53 -32.80
CA GLN A 584 4.01 7.56 -33.18
C GLN A 584 3.83 8.90 -32.46
N SER A 585 2.69 9.12 -31.83
CA SER A 585 2.37 10.40 -31.20
C SER A 585 3.22 10.64 -29.95
N GLU A 586 4.20 11.56 -30.03
CA GLU A 586 5.09 11.95 -28.93
C GLU A 586 4.32 12.40 -27.68
N TRP A 587 3.21 13.12 -27.85
CA TRP A 587 2.39 13.57 -26.72
C TRP A 587 1.76 12.41 -25.93
N LEU A 588 1.32 11.35 -26.63
CA LEU A 588 0.72 10.18 -25.97
C LEU A 588 1.77 9.41 -25.18
N GLN A 589 3.01 9.41 -25.68
CA GLN A 589 4.15 8.82 -24.98
C GLN A 589 4.39 9.52 -23.65
N ILE A 590 4.54 10.85 -23.71
CA ILE A 590 4.77 11.69 -22.54
C ILE A 590 3.61 11.52 -21.55
N LEU A 591 2.36 11.53 -22.01
CA LEU A 591 1.19 11.31 -21.16
C LEU A 591 1.26 9.96 -20.44
N LEU A 592 1.59 8.87 -21.13
CA LEU A 592 1.70 7.54 -20.51
C LEU A 592 2.83 7.48 -19.46
N PHE A 593 3.95 8.15 -19.72
CA PHE A 593 5.04 8.26 -18.75
C PHE A 593 4.67 9.11 -17.53
N VAL A 594 3.96 10.22 -17.74
CA VAL A 594 3.45 11.08 -16.66
C VAL A 594 2.39 10.35 -15.83
N VAL A 595 1.44 9.65 -16.47
CA VAL A 595 0.44 8.82 -15.77
C VAL A 595 1.12 7.66 -15.05
N GLY A 596 2.14 7.06 -15.67
CA GLY A 596 3.02 6.07 -15.03
C GLY A 596 3.70 6.64 -13.79
N GLY A 597 4.25 7.85 -13.88
CA GLY A 597 4.86 8.55 -12.74
C GLY A 597 3.88 8.93 -11.64
N LEU A 598 2.67 9.38 -11.99
CA LEU A 598 1.58 9.62 -11.04
C LEU A 598 1.21 8.35 -10.29
N SER A 599 1.15 7.23 -11.00
CA SER A 599 0.91 5.95 -10.36
C SER A 599 2.09 5.51 -9.49
N ALA A 600 3.34 5.77 -9.91
CA ALA A 600 4.59 5.39 -9.23
C ALA A 600 4.80 6.10 -7.91
N VAL A 601 4.85 7.43 -7.99
CA VAL A 601 5.14 8.30 -6.87
C VAL A 601 3.87 8.54 -6.03
N GLY A 602 2.69 8.52 -6.65
CA GLY A 602 1.41 8.71 -5.95
C GLY A 602 0.91 7.47 -5.20
N SER A 603 1.25 6.24 -5.61
CA SER A 603 0.86 5.03 -4.85
C SER A 603 1.67 4.84 -3.56
N SER A 604 2.87 5.44 -3.50
CA SER A 604 3.73 5.49 -2.32
C SER A 604 3.56 6.79 -1.51
N LEU A 605 2.39 7.44 -1.63
CA LEU A 605 2.07 8.64 -0.88
C LEU A 605 2.33 8.44 0.62
N GLY A 606 3.26 9.22 1.13
CA GLY A 606 3.50 9.49 2.54
C GLY A 606 2.85 10.81 2.95
N TYR A 607 3.32 11.39 4.04
CA TYR A 607 2.73 12.58 4.65
C TYR A 607 3.33 13.86 4.02
N VAL A 608 2.99 14.12 2.75
CA VAL A 608 3.37 15.34 2.02
C VAL A 608 2.13 15.88 1.29
N LEU A 609 2.11 17.16 0.91
CA LEU A 609 0.97 17.77 0.22
C LEU A 609 0.72 17.14 -1.16
N VAL A 610 -0.54 16.98 -1.56
CA VAL A 610 -0.94 16.31 -2.82
C VAL A 610 -0.30 16.96 -4.06
N TRP A 611 -0.19 18.30 -4.09
CA TRP A 611 0.43 19.00 -5.21
C TRP A 611 1.95 18.76 -5.32
N GLN A 612 2.63 18.52 -4.20
CA GLN A 612 4.07 18.18 -4.19
C GLN A 612 4.29 16.79 -4.80
N TYR A 613 3.39 15.85 -4.51
CA TYR A 613 3.36 14.56 -5.20
C TYR A 613 3.10 14.70 -6.70
N PHE A 614 2.21 15.59 -7.10
CA PHE A 614 1.93 15.83 -8.52
C PHE A 614 3.20 16.31 -9.26
N ILE A 615 3.96 17.23 -8.67
CA ILE A 615 5.23 17.70 -9.22
C ILE A 615 6.26 16.56 -9.29
N ALA A 616 6.47 15.85 -8.17
CA ALA A 616 7.41 14.73 -8.11
C ALA A 616 7.04 13.63 -9.13
N SER A 617 5.75 13.35 -9.31
CA SER A 617 5.23 12.37 -10.27
C SER A 617 5.47 12.78 -11.72
N ILE A 618 5.21 14.05 -12.06
CA ILE A 618 5.47 14.58 -13.41
C ILE A 618 6.96 14.54 -13.69
N LEU A 619 7.78 15.04 -12.77
CA LEU A 619 9.23 15.05 -12.92
C LEU A 619 9.75 13.63 -13.15
N TRP A 620 9.32 12.69 -12.31
CA TRP A 620 9.72 11.29 -12.44
C TRP A 620 9.30 10.72 -13.79
N GLY A 621 8.05 10.93 -14.22
CA GLY A 621 7.59 10.50 -15.55
C GLY A 621 8.40 11.10 -16.70
N VAL A 622 8.70 12.41 -16.65
CA VAL A 622 9.49 13.11 -17.67
C VAL A 622 10.94 12.63 -17.70
N ILE A 623 11.59 12.47 -16.55
CA ILE A 623 12.97 11.96 -16.46
C ILE A 623 13.04 10.58 -17.11
N TRP A 624 12.14 9.66 -16.75
CA TRP A 624 12.14 8.33 -17.32
C TRP A 624 11.78 8.31 -18.81
N TYR A 625 10.94 9.24 -19.28
CA TYR A 625 10.67 9.41 -20.71
C TYR A 625 11.92 9.84 -21.48
N VAL A 626 12.69 10.79 -20.94
CA VAL A 626 13.95 11.26 -21.53
C VAL A 626 14.97 10.12 -21.55
N ILE A 627 15.19 9.44 -20.42
CA ILE A 627 16.12 8.30 -20.34
C ILE A 627 15.71 7.20 -21.31
N TYR A 628 14.41 6.92 -21.42
CA TYR A 628 13.90 5.98 -22.41
C TYR A 628 14.26 6.42 -23.84
N ARG A 629 13.87 7.64 -24.23
CA ARG A 629 14.00 8.16 -25.59
C ARG A 629 15.45 8.16 -26.06
N TYR A 630 16.36 8.57 -25.19
CA TYR A 630 17.76 8.79 -25.53
C TYR A 630 18.70 7.65 -25.12
N VAL A 631 18.33 6.79 -24.17
CA VAL A 631 19.22 5.74 -23.65
C VAL A 631 18.63 4.33 -23.81
N TYR A 632 17.45 4.05 -23.24
CA TYR A 632 16.94 2.67 -23.25
C TYR A 632 16.48 2.17 -24.62
N ASN A 633 16.22 3.07 -25.57
CA ASN A 633 16.05 2.70 -26.97
C ASN A 633 17.27 1.97 -27.56
N TYR A 634 18.47 2.18 -27.01
CA TYR A 634 19.68 1.48 -27.42
C TYR A 634 19.87 0.16 -26.66
N ASN A 635 19.74 0.18 -25.32
CA ASN A 635 19.85 -1.00 -24.47
C ASN A 635 18.90 -0.92 -23.26
N VAL A 636 17.94 -1.85 -23.20
CA VAL A 636 16.94 -1.94 -22.13
C VAL A 636 17.52 -2.52 -20.83
N GLU A 637 18.65 -3.24 -20.87
CA GLU A 637 19.28 -3.82 -19.66
C GLU A 637 19.78 -2.74 -18.68
N LEU A 638 20.07 -1.54 -19.19
CA LEU A 638 20.43 -0.37 -18.36
C LEU A 638 19.31 0.05 -17.40
N LEU A 639 18.04 -0.25 -17.71
CA LEU A 639 16.91 0.06 -16.84
C LEU A 639 17.02 -0.67 -15.49
N LEU A 640 17.34 -1.96 -15.53
CA LEU A 640 17.51 -2.77 -14.32
C LEU A 640 18.68 -2.25 -13.48
N ILE A 641 19.81 -1.93 -14.12
CA ILE A 641 20.99 -1.40 -13.43
C ILE A 641 20.67 -0.05 -12.77
N SER A 642 19.96 0.84 -13.47
CA SER A 642 19.60 2.16 -12.96
C SER A 642 18.68 2.09 -11.75
N ILE A 643 17.67 1.21 -11.79
CA ILE A 643 16.74 0.99 -10.68
C ILE A 643 17.46 0.37 -9.47
N VAL A 644 18.27 -0.67 -9.71
CA VAL A 644 19.10 -1.31 -8.68
C VAL A 644 19.96 -0.28 -7.96
N PHE A 645 20.70 0.53 -8.71
CA PHE A 645 21.62 1.49 -8.13
C PHE A 645 20.88 2.60 -7.37
N SER A 646 19.72 3.02 -7.86
CA SER A 646 18.86 3.98 -7.16
C SER A 646 18.48 3.50 -5.76
N GLN A 647 18.17 2.21 -5.60
CA GLN A 647 17.79 1.64 -4.30
C GLN A 647 18.99 1.50 -3.36
N ILE A 648 20.16 1.15 -3.88
CA ILE A 648 21.39 1.13 -3.08
C ILE A 648 21.65 2.52 -2.48
N LEU A 649 21.48 3.60 -3.26
CA LEU A 649 21.62 4.96 -2.75
C LEU A 649 20.59 5.29 -1.65
N ASN A 650 19.34 4.85 -1.80
CA ASN A 650 18.29 5.06 -0.79
C ASN A 650 18.55 4.36 0.55
N LEU A 651 19.39 3.32 0.59
CA LEU A 651 19.78 2.65 1.85
C LEU A 651 20.84 3.44 2.64
N ILE A 652 21.62 4.30 1.97
CA ILE A 652 22.76 5.01 2.57
C ILE A 652 22.37 5.88 3.76
N PRO A 653 21.31 6.71 3.72
CA PRO A 653 20.99 7.60 4.84
C PRO A 653 20.71 6.86 6.15
N SER A 654 19.95 5.77 6.09
CA SER A 654 19.64 4.95 7.28
C SER A 654 20.88 4.22 7.80
N ALA A 655 21.75 3.78 6.90
CA ALA A 655 23.02 3.18 7.27
C ALA A 655 23.94 4.22 7.93
N TRP A 656 24.12 5.39 7.31
CA TRP A 656 24.89 6.52 7.82
C TRP A 656 24.48 6.94 9.23
N TYR A 657 23.18 7.02 9.48
CA TYR A 657 22.65 7.37 10.78
C TYR A 657 22.83 6.28 11.86
N HIS A 658 23.28 5.08 11.50
CA HIS A 658 23.35 3.93 12.39
C HIS A 658 21.98 3.65 13.05
N ALA A 659 20.93 3.64 12.23
CA ALA A 659 19.54 3.59 12.70
C ALA A 659 19.23 2.42 13.64
N TYR A 660 19.88 1.26 13.44
CA TYR A 660 19.74 0.08 14.28
C TYR A 660 20.97 -0.84 14.13
N PRO A 661 21.19 -1.81 15.04
CA PRO A 661 22.38 -2.64 15.01
C PRO A 661 22.54 -3.38 13.67
N MET A 662 23.76 -3.43 13.14
CA MET A 662 24.12 -4.14 11.90
C MET A 662 23.50 -3.60 10.60
N ILE A 663 22.81 -2.44 10.60
CA ILE A 663 22.23 -1.86 9.36
C ILE A 663 23.25 -1.75 8.21
N TRP A 664 24.48 -1.30 8.49
CA TRP A 664 25.54 -1.21 7.48
C TRP A 664 25.90 -2.55 6.86
N VAL A 665 26.01 -3.58 7.69
CA VAL A 665 26.29 -4.95 7.23
C VAL A 665 25.12 -5.43 6.37
N HIS A 666 23.88 -5.20 6.81
CA HIS A 666 22.70 -5.61 6.07
C HIS A 666 22.59 -4.91 4.71
N ALA A 667 22.76 -3.58 4.68
CA ALA A 667 22.71 -2.78 3.47
C ALA A 667 23.85 -3.15 2.50
N SER A 668 25.07 -3.37 3.01
CA SER A 668 26.22 -3.76 2.19
C SER A 668 26.05 -5.14 1.57
N LEU A 669 25.64 -6.14 2.37
CA LEU A 669 25.39 -7.50 1.87
C LEU A 669 24.25 -7.52 0.85
N ALA A 670 23.14 -6.81 1.11
CA ALA A 670 22.06 -6.69 0.16
C ALA A 670 22.53 -6.04 -1.15
N SER A 671 23.31 -4.96 -1.08
CA SER A 671 23.86 -4.27 -2.25
C SER A 671 24.77 -5.18 -3.09
N ILE A 672 25.64 -5.96 -2.44
CA ILE A 672 26.53 -6.94 -3.11
C ILE A 672 25.69 -8.03 -3.80
N ILE A 673 24.71 -8.60 -3.10
CA ILE A 673 23.86 -9.66 -3.67
C ILE A 673 23.06 -9.15 -4.87
N ILE A 674 22.52 -7.93 -4.80
CA ILE A 674 21.79 -7.34 -5.91
C ILE A 674 22.75 -7.08 -7.10
N LEU A 675 23.96 -6.58 -6.86
CA LEU A 675 24.96 -6.38 -7.91
C LEU A 675 25.36 -7.70 -8.58
N LEU A 676 25.63 -8.75 -7.79
CA LEU A 676 25.93 -10.08 -8.30
C LEU A 676 24.78 -10.68 -9.09
N PHE A 677 23.53 -10.47 -8.65
CA PHE A 677 22.34 -10.89 -9.38
C PHE A 677 22.26 -10.21 -10.76
N VAL A 678 22.51 -8.90 -10.82
CA VAL A 678 22.56 -8.15 -12.09
C VAL A 678 23.63 -8.71 -13.03
N ILE A 679 24.83 -8.98 -12.52
CA ILE A 679 25.93 -9.58 -13.30
C ILE A 679 25.55 -10.99 -13.77
N TRP A 680 24.93 -11.80 -12.91
CA TRP A 680 24.52 -13.16 -13.26
C TRP A 680 23.41 -13.20 -14.31
N VAL A 681 22.36 -12.38 -14.16
CA VAL A 681 21.28 -12.26 -15.15
C VAL A 681 21.87 -11.84 -16.49
N SER A 682 22.77 -10.86 -16.50
CA SER A 682 23.47 -10.44 -17.71
C SER A 682 24.20 -11.61 -18.40
N ASN A 683 24.99 -12.38 -17.66
CA ASN A 683 25.76 -13.50 -18.21
C ASN A 683 24.85 -14.64 -18.70
N LYS A 684 23.71 -14.88 -18.05
CA LYS A 684 22.75 -15.90 -18.49
C LYS A 684 21.99 -15.52 -19.75
N LEU A 685 21.70 -14.23 -19.94
CA LEU A 685 21.14 -13.72 -21.18
C LEU A 685 22.11 -13.81 -22.36
N GLN A 686 23.42 -13.84 -22.10
CA GLN A 686 24.43 -14.09 -23.13
C GLN A 686 24.57 -15.58 -23.50
N THR A 687 24.34 -16.50 -22.57
CA THR A 687 24.62 -17.96 -22.72
C THR A 687 23.41 -18.80 -23.13
N THR A 688 22.19 -18.26 -23.15
CA THR A 688 20.96 -18.95 -23.62
C THR A 688 20.71 -18.77 -25.13
N ARG A 689 21.76 -18.44 -25.87
CA ARG A 689 21.89 -18.62 -27.33
C ARG A 689 22.76 -19.83 -27.60
#